data_AF-A0AA88M521-F1
#
_entry.id   AF-A0AA88M521-F1
#
_cell.length_a   1.000
_cell.length_b   1.000
_cell.length_c   1.000
_cell.angle_alpha   90.00
_cell.angle_beta   90.00
_cell.angle_gamma   90.00
#
_symmetry.space_group_name_H-M   'P 1'
#
loop_
_entity.id
_entity.type
_entity.pdbx_description
1 polymer ?
#
loop_
_entity_poly.entity_id
_entity_poly.type
_entity_poly.pdbx_seq_one_letter_code
_entity_poly.pdbx_strand_id
1 'polypeptide(L)'
;MVDAAHDKEKKDKETIRNLKDEISSLMKLAEQAGSSAVQEQSELLKMIEELTKEKDQLLATVEGVREKLTKAIATHREIEAQRDGAFERISELQQELQVQKNENSREMRLKEKLGKEVNQLHSDIESKMGEIKSLNQQGQRAKEEQQRLEQQLKELKILIERSNKELEQMQVKNAKLQQECEQLSSSKDHLSLENLQVANELKMREEEVNQMRQEIAKQIRTREGIQKKLHQMEEQKADADVQRETLKAQITGLEKDLESSQKQVETDKKAIDELIRERDLLNKSTEKQQNLVKLLEQDKKTLEHEINGYRQEAQKQRKIIQQLEKERDRYINETSGLMNKVQQKMNDVEVKEMEIFDWKKKVTEAECKLKQQENLLESIVSERNLYSKNLIDAQEDIAETKRKMKTMTNQVNRLRDEITGKELALAKDQQEYKRLEKDNEALKGELQLNKQQLEEAKQCLSSQKAEQQKLQKIIADTDAEQIQQKKQLEQVIRERDNLGKLLLQRNDERSLLYEKTRIQQSILSKGDFHYNQRMEDIRLLKMEIKRLRRKKSILDKAVPNTEDLRRELFNLQRELIRERMRNSVLEEQLKPINIHRWRRLEGSDPSKYELIQKIQSLQKRLINKTQELEEQELLLQEKEKLYVELKHILARQPGPEAAEQLQQCQWTIRKKTKKLKFLIAEVRTLDSKMNEYKSENQRLANELANIKKKYFSQKKLHSEQKVKTKVEQLEPLPQLSSKPHFTGGGFRIDNPVKR
;
A
#
# COMPACT_ATOMS: atom_id res chain seq x y z
N MET A 1 157.92 128.42 -95.41
CA MET A 1 157.46 129.24 -96.57
C MET A 1 156.03 128.86 -96.93
N VAL A 2 155.44 129.56 -97.89
CA VAL A 2 153.99 129.54 -98.19
C VAL A 2 153.58 128.32 -99.02
N ASP A 3 153.61 127.13 -98.42
CA ASP A 3 153.00 125.90 -99.00
C ASP A 3 152.37 124.97 -97.94
N ALA A 4 152.38 125.35 -96.66
CA ALA A 4 151.79 124.57 -95.56
C ALA A 4 150.46 125.16 -95.02
N ALA A 5 149.87 126.12 -95.73
CA ALA A 5 148.74 126.93 -95.25
C ALA A 5 147.36 126.49 -95.78
N HIS A 6 147.29 125.72 -96.87
CA HIS A 6 146.01 125.27 -97.45
C HIS A 6 145.55 123.88 -96.96
N ASP A 7 146.47 122.99 -96.59
CA ASP A 7 146.14 121.66 -96.06
C ASP A 7 145.58 121.67 -94.63
N LYS A 8 145.70 122.80 -93.90
CA LYS A 8 145.15 122.94 -92.55
C LYS A 8 143.66 123.31 -92.58
N GLU A 9 143.28 124.26 -93.44
CA GLU A 9 141.89 124.73 -93.54
C GLU A 9 140.93 123.67 -94.14
N LYS A 10 141.44 122.69 -94.88
CA LYS A 10 140.64 121.53 -95.33
C LYS A 10 140.26 120.59 -94.18
N LYS A 11 141.22 120.26 -93.30
CA LYS A 11 140.99 119.29 -92.20
C LYS A 11 139.97 119.81 -91.19
N ASP A 12 140.00 121.11 -90.88
CA ASP A 12 139.05 121.75 -89.98
C ASP A 12 137.63 121.87 -90.59
N LYS A 13 137.49 121.74 -91.92
CA LYS A 13 136.19 121.70 -92.63
C LYS A 13 135.61 120.28 -92.79
N GLU A 14 136.40 119.23 -92.57
CA GLU A 14 135.92 117.84 -92.52
C GLU A 14 135.53 117.43 -91.10
N THR A 15 136.26 117.84 -90.06
CA THR A 15 135.89 117.58 -88.66
C THR A 15 134.55 118.22 -88.27
N ILE A 16 134.26 119.44 -88.75
CA ILE A 16 132.97 120.12 -88.56
C ILE A 16 131.81 119.44 -89.32
N ARG A 17 132.08 118.61 -90.34
CA ARG A 17 131.05 117.78 -90.98
C ARG A 17 130.70 116.58 -90.12
N ASN A 18 131.70 115.80 -89.70
CA ASN A 18 131.47 114.57 -88.93
C ASN A 18 130.71 114.87 -87.62
N LEU A 19 131.05 115.96 -86.92
CA LEU A 19 130.36 116.41 -85.71
C LEU A 19 128.91 116.86 -85.93
N LYS A 20 128.48 117.16 -87.17
CA LYS A 20 127.07 117.43 -87.49
C LYS A 20 126.28 116.15 -87.75
N ASP A 21 126.90 115.15 -88.37
CA ASP A 21 126.24 113.88 -88.65
C ASP A 21 126.06 113.04 -87.38
N GLU A 22 126.98 113.13 -86.41
CA GLU A 22 126.81 112.57 -85.05
C GLU A 22 125.65 113.23 -84.28
N ILE A 23 125.48 114.55 -84.37
CA ILE A 23 124.31 115.23 -83.78
C ILE A 23 123.01 114.79 -84.46
N SER A 24 123.02 114.60 -85.79
CA SER A 24 121.83 114.15 -86.54
C SER A 24 121.37 112.74 -86.17
N SER A 25 122.31 111.85 -85.79
CA SER A 25 122.02 110.46 -85.41
C SER A 25 121.58 110.35 -83.96
N LEU A 26 122.13 111.16 -83.05
CA LEU A 26 121.66 111.24 -81.66
C LEU A 26 120.26 111.86 -81.54
N MET A 27 119.90 112.85 -82.37
CA MET A 27 118.54 113.41 -82.36
C MET A 27 117.47 112.36 -82.73
N LYS A 28 117.76 111.46 -83.69
CA LYS A 28 116.81 110.40 -84.08
C LYS A 28 116.61 109.30 -83.03
N LEU A 29 117.51 109.16 -82.05
CA LEU A 29 117.31 108.26 -80.91
C LEU A 29 116.58 108.94 -79.73
N ALA A 30 116.54 110.28 -79.68
CA ALA A 30 115.82 111.01 -78.64
C ALA A 30 114.29 111.06 -78.88
N GLU A 31 113.85 111.13 -80.14
CA GLU A 31 112.42 111.28 -80.48
C GLU A 31 111.60 109.97 -80.44
N GLN A 32 112.21 108.81 -80.18
CA GLN A 32 111.50 107.54 -79.96
C GLN A 32 111.39 107.12 -78.47
N ALA A 33 111.91 107.93 -77.54
CA ALA A 33 111.89 107.64 -76.10
C ALA A 33 110.77 108.37 -75.32
N GLY A 34 109.75 108.90 -76.00
CA GLY A 34 108.72 109.78 -75.42
C GLY A 34 107.34 109.17 -75.18
N SER A 35 107.13 107.87 -75.44
CA SER A 35 105.77 107.29 -75.58
C SER A 35 105.56 105.90 -74.95
N SER A 36 106.34 105.51 -73.93
CA SER A 36 106.18 104.19 -73.27
C SER A 36 106.46 104.24 -71.76
N ALA A 37 105.57 104.90 -71.01
CA ALA A 37 105.63 105.00 -69.54
C ALA A 37 104.25 105.08 -68.84
N VAL A 38 103.14 105.10 -69.59
CA VAL A 38 101.78 105.31 -69.06
C VAL A 38 100.88 104.05 -69.21
N GLN A 39 101.32 103.06 -69.98
CA GLN A 39 100.51 101.87 -70.31
C GLN A 39 100.69 100.74 -69.28
N GLU A 40 101.94 100.40 -68.93
CA GLU A 40 102.26 99.23 -68.08
C GLU A 40 101.73 99.33 -66.64
N GLN A 41 101.69 100.54 -66.05
CA GLN A 41 101.10 100.75 -64.72
C GLN A 41 99.57 100.51 -64.68
N SER A 42 98.88 100.64 -65.81
CA SER A 42 97.43 100.38 -65.92
C SER A 42 97.11 98.89 -65.92
N GLU A 43 98.01 98.06 -66.43
CA GLU A 43 97.81 96.62 -66.60
C GLU A 43 98.15 95.85 -65.31
N LEU A 44 99.22 96.23 -64.61
CA LEU A 44 99.58 95.63 -63.32
C LEU A 44 98.51 95.87 -62.22
N LEU A 45 97.86 97.03 -62.21
CA LEU A 45 96.77 97.31 -61.25
C LEU A 45 95.54 96.43 -61.50
N LYS A 46 95.18 96.18 -62.77
CA LYS A 46 94.09 95.26 -63.13
C LYS A 46 94.39 93.83 -62.69
N MET A 47 95.62 93.36 -62.91
CA MET A 47 96.05 92.02 -62.49
C MET A 47 95.91 91.80 -60.97
N ILE A 48 96.21 92.83 -60.17
CA ILE A 48 96.06 92.80 -58.71
C ILE A 48 94.58 92.84 -58.29
N GLU A 49 93.75 93.67 -58.95
CA GLU A 49 92.30 93.68 -58.74
C GLU A 49 91.62 92.36 -59.12
N GLU A 50 92.07 91.69 -60.18
CA GLU A 50 91.54 90.40 -60.63
C GLU A 50 91.92 89.29 -59.65
N LEU A 51 93.20 89.19 -59.26
CA LEU A 51 93.66 88.19 -58.28
C LEU A 51 93.06 88.39 -56.88
N THR A 52 92.75 89.63 -56.47
CA THR A 52 92.01 89.88 -55.21
C THR A 52 90.54 89.50 -55.33
N LYS A 53 89.87 89.79 -56.46
CA LYS A 53 88.50 89.32 -56.73
C LYS A 53 88.42 87.79 -56.76
N GLU A 54 89.39 87.10 -57.37
CA GLU A 54 89.47 85.63 -57.33
C GLU A 54 89.71 85.10 -55.91
N LYS A 55 90.66 85.68 -55.17
CA LYS A 55 90.93 85.31 -53.76
C LYS A 55 89.67 85.44 -52.90
N ASP A 56 88.93 86.52 -53.05
CA ASP A 56 87.76 86.80 -52.20
C ASP A 56 86.54 85.96 -52.64
N GLN A 57 86.41 85.61 -53.93
CA GLN A 57 85.48 84.58 -54.40
C GLN A 57 85.83 83.18 -53.88
N LEU A 58 87.12 82.82 -53.83
CA LEU A 58 87.59 81.56 -53.26
C LEU A 58 87.40 81.51 -51.73
N LEU A 59 87.58 82.61 -51.02
CA LEU A 59 87.23 82.70 -49.60
C LEU A 59 85.72 82.59 -49.38
N ALA A 60 84.89 83.34 -50.11
CA ALA A 60 83.44 83.27 -50.00
C ALA A 60 82.87 81.88 -50.35
N THR A 61 83.47 81.17 -51.31
CA THR A 61 83.08 79.77 -51.62
C THR A 61 83.58 78.78 -50.56
N VAL A 62 84.79 78.95 -50.00
CA VAL A 62 85.26 78.15 -48.85
C VAL A 62 84.41 78.37 -47.60
N GLU A 63 84.00 79.59 -47.30
CA GLU A 63 83.09 79.92 -46.20
C GLU A 63 81.68 79.36 -46.46
N GLY A 64 81.15 79.52 -47.67
CA GLY A 64 79.88 78.91 -48.07
C GLY A 64 79.88 77.37 -48.03
N VAL A 65 81.03 76.73 -48.30
CA VAL A 65 81.21 75.27 -48.13
C VAL A 65 81.34 74.90 -46.65
N ARG A 66 82.06 75.69 -45.84
CA ARG A 66 82.16 75.49 -44.39
C ARG A 66 80.80 75.63 -43.70
N GLU A 67 79.99 76.62 -44.07
CA GLU A 67 78.61 76.73 -43.58
C GLU A 67 77.74 75.54 -43.99
N LYS A 68 77.82 75.09 -45.24
CA LYS A 68 77.08 73.90 -45.70
C LYS A 68 77.52 72.66 -44.93
N LEU A 69 78.81 72.53 -44.63
CA LEU A 69 79.37 71.44 -43.83
C LEU A 69 78.93 71.49 -42.36
N THR A 70 78.95 72.66 -41.70
CA THR A 70 78.47 72.78 -40.31
C THR A 70 76.97 72.56 -40.20
N LYS A 71 76.18 73.07 -41.17
CA LYS A 71 74.73 72.79 -41.28
C LYS A 71 74.46 71.31 -41.50
N ALA A 72 75.23 70.63 -42.36
CA ALA A 72 75.10 69.18 -42.59
C ALA A 72 75.54 68.34 -41.36
N ILE A 73 76.57 68.75 -40.62
CA ILE A 73 76.98 68.09 -39.37
C ILE A 73 75.92 68.27 -38.27
N ALA A 74 75.29 69.45 -38.20
CA ALA A 74 74.19 69.71 -37.26
C ALA A 74 72.98 68.81 -37.56
N THR A 75 72.48 68.81 -38.81
CA THR A 75 71.33 67.97 -39.18
C THR A 75 71.65 66.48 -39.10
N HIS A 76 72.89 66.07 -39.40
CA HIS A 76 73.31 64.68 -39.21
C HIS A 76 73.21 64.27 -37.74
N ARG A 77 73.70 65.09 -36.79
CA ARG A 77 73.59 64.83 -35.34
C ARG A 77 72.15 64.84 -34.83
N GLU A 78 71.30 65.72 -35.36
CA GLU A 78 69.87 65.71 -35.04
C GLU A 78 69.19 64.41 -35.53
N ILE A 79 69.54 63.95 -36.74
CA ILE A 79 69.05 62.68 -37.29
C ILE A 79 69.59 61.48 -36.51
N GLU A 80 70.84 61.50 -36.04
CA GLU A 80 71.39 60.44 -35.17
C GLU A 80 70.71 60.42 -33.79
N ALA A 81 70.47 61.58 -33.16
CA ALA A 81 69.74 61.67 -31.90
C ALA A 81 68.28 61.18 -32.06
N GLN A 82 67.62 61.50 -33.18
CA GLN A 82 66.29 60.98 -33.50
C GLN A 82 66.29 59.47 -33.79
N ARG A 83 67.32 58.96 -34.49
CA ARG A 83 67.53 57.52 -34.74
C ARG A 83 67.69 56.75 -33.42
N ASP A 84 68.51 57.26 -32.52
CA ASP A 84 68.85 56.57 -31.28
C ASP A 84 67.71 56.63 -30.27
N GLY A 85 67.02 57.78 -30.14
CA GLY A 85 65.77 57.86 -29.39
C GLY A 85 64.65 56.97 -29.98
N ALA A 86 64.62 56.76 -31.30
CA ALA A 86 63.71 55.79 -31.92
C ALA A 86 64.13 54.33 -31.65
N PHE A 87 65.43 54.01 -31.59
CA PHE A 87 65.91 52.69 -31.18
C PHE A 87 65.60 52.38 -29.72
N GLU A 88 65.79 53.33 -28.81
CA GLU A 88 65.36 53.22 -27.41
C GLU A 88 63.86 52.96 -27.34
N ARG A 89 63.04 53.75 -28.05
CA ARG A 89 61.58 53.56 -28.13
C ARG A 89 61.17 52.18 -28.66
N ILE A 90 61.89 51.66 -29.66
CA ILE A 90 61.66 50.32 -30.20
C ILE A 90 62.05 49.25 -29.18
N SER A 91 63.11 49.46 -28.40
CA SER A 91 63.53 48.55 -27.33
C SER A 91 62.50 48.50 -26.19
N GLU A 92 62.04 49.66 -25.73
CA GLU A 92 60.94 49.80 -24.76
C GLU A 92 59.69 49.04 -25.22
N LEU A 93 59.21 49.33 -26.44
CA LEU A 93 58.03 48.68 -27.01
C LEU A 93 58.20 47.18 -27.24
N GLN A 94 59.41 46.70 -27.56
CA GLN A 94 59.68 45.26 -27.64
C GLN A 94 59.64 44.60 -26.27
N GLN A 95 60.14 45.25 -25.22
CA GLN A 95 60.07 44.77 -23.85
C GLN A 95 58.63 44.74 -23.33
N GLU A 96 57.85 45.81 -23.53
CA GLU A 96 56.42 45.87 -23.20
C GLU A 96 55.62 44.78 -23.94
N LEU A 97 55.84 44.63 -25.25
CA LEU A 97 55.17 43.61 -26.07
C LEU A 97 55.54 42.18 -25.65
N GLN A 98 56.76 41.97 -25.12
CA GLN A 98 57.16 40.69 -24.54
C GLN A 98 56.55 40.45 -23.15
N VAL A 99 56.37 41.49 -22.32
CA VAL A 99 55.59 41.39 -21.07
C VAL A 99 54.14 41.05 -21.40
N GLN A 100 53.50 41.78 -22.32
CA GLN A 100 52.12 41.54 -22.75
C GLN A 100 51.91 40.15 -23.35
N LYS A 101 52.86 39.61 -24.14
CA LYS A 101 52.83 38.21 -24.60
C LYS A 101 52.87 37.22 -23.43
N ASN A 102 53.73 37.45 -22.44
CA ASN A 102 53.82 36.60 -21.27
C ASN A 102 52.54 36.64 -20.42
N GLU A 103 51.94 37.82 -20.24
CA GLU A 103 50.66 38.01 -19.54
C GLU A 103 49.52 37.31 -20.26
N ASN A 104 49.34 37.55 -21.57
CA ASN A 104 48.36 36.83 -22.40
C ASN A 104 48.54 35.30 -22.31
N SER A 105 49.77 34.79 -22.29
CA SER A 105 50.02 33.35 -22.13
C SER A 105 49.63 32.80 -20.75
N ARG A 106 49.73 33.62 -19.70
CA ARG A 106 49.29 33.28 -18.33
C ARG A 106 47.77 33.31 -18.23
N GLU A 107 47.12 34.32 -18.80
CA GLU A 107 45.67 34.43 -18.85
C GLU A 107 45.03 33.32 -19.70
N MET A 108 45.60 32.97 -20.86
CA MET A 108 45.15 31.85 -21.68
C MET A 108 45.21 30.52 -20.89
N ARG A 109 46.32 30.25 -20.21
CA ARG A 109 46.47 29.07 -19.34
C ARG A 109 45.52 29.09 -18.12
N LEU A 110 45.17 30.26 -17.60
CA LEU A 110 44.18 30.42 -16.53
C LEU A 110 42.77 30.16 -17.06
N LYS A 111 42.42 30.70 -18.23
CA LYS A 111 41.15 30.49 -18.95
C LYS A 111 40.93 29.02 -19.31
N GLU A 112 41.98 28.31 -19.76
CA GLU A 112 41.91 26.86 -19.99
C GLU A 112 41.64 26.06 -18.72
N LYS A 113 42.29 26.41 -17.60
CA LYS A 113 42.06 25.76 -16.31
C LYS A 113 40.64 26.00 -15.81
N LEU A 114 40.19 27.26 -15.81
CA LEU A 114 38.83 27.63 -15.42
C LEU A 114 37.79 26.99 -16.35
N GLY A 115 38.05 26.87 -17.65
CA GLY A 115 37.18 26.16 -18.59
C GLY A 115 37.07 24.66 -18.28
N LYS A 116 38.18 24.00 -17.91
CA LYS A 116 38.17 22.60 -17.46
C LYS A 116 37.45 22.43 -16.12
N GLU A 117 37.64 23.35 -15.17
CA GLU A 117 36.91 23.36 -13.89
C GLU A 117 35.41 23.58 -14.10
N VAL A 118 35.00 24.52 -14.97
CA VAL A 118 33.59 24.75 -15.32
C VAL A 118 32.97 23.53 -16.00
N ASN A 119 33.66 22.89 -16.95
CA ASN A 119 33.15 21.69 -17.62
C ASN A 119 33.01 20.51 -16.66
N GLN A 120 33.97 20.32 -15.74
CA GLN A 120 33.87 19.29 -14.69
C GLN A 120 32.67 19.57 -13.78
N LEU A 121 32.52 20.80 -13.29
CA LEU A 121 31.38 21.20 -12.45
C LEU A 121 30.04 21.05 -13.19
N HIS A 122 30.00 21.24 -14.51
CA HIS A 122 28.80 20.99 -15.31
C HIS A 122 28.45 19.49 -15.32
N SER A 123 29.44 18.62 -15.56
CA SER A 123 29.25 17.16 -15.54
C SER A 123 28.86 16.65 -14.15
N ASP A 124 29.47 17.19 -13.08
CA ASP A 124 29.11 16.90 -11.69
C ASP A 124 27.64 17.31 -11.41
N ILE A 125 27.20 18.49 -11.88
CA ILE A 125 25.82 18.98 -11.74
C ILE A 125 24.84 18.10 -12.55
N GLU A 126 25.18 17.70 -13.78
CA GLU A 126 24.36 16.78 -14.58
C GLU A 126 24.22 15.41 -13.91
N SER A 127 25.32 14.87 -13.39
CA SER A 127 25.34 13.64 -12.59
C SER A 127 24.42 13.74 -11.37
N LYS A 128 24.52 14.82 -10.59
CA LYS A 128 23.64 15.05 -9.43
C LYS A 128 22.19 15.34 -9.81
N MET A 129 21.91 15.97 -10.95
CA MET A 129 20.54 16.05 -11.47
C MET A 129 20.00 14.67 -11.88
N GLY A 130 20.85 13.76 -12.37
CA GLY A 130 20.51 12.36 -12.63
C GLY A 130 20.15 11.60 -11.35
N GLU A 131 21.00 11.69 -10.33
CA GLU A 131 20.74 11.11 -9.00
C GLU A 131 19.43 11.64 -8.39
N ILE A 132 19.23 12.97 -8.39
CA ILE A 132 18.01 13.61 -7.87
C ILE A 132 16.75 13.16 -8.63
N LYS A 133 16.82 13.01 -9.95
CA LYS A 133 15.70 12.46 -10.75
C LYS A 133 15.41 11.01 -10.38
N SER A 134 16.43 10.17 -10.21
CA SER A 134 16.29 8.77 -9.82
C SER A 134 15.67 8.64 -8.42
N LEU A 135 16.20 9.38 -7.43
CA LEU A 135 15.70 9.40 -6.06
C LEU A 135 14.26 9.93 -5.97
N ASN A 136 13.91 10.97 -6.73
CA ASN A 136 12.53 11.44 -6.84
C ASN A 136 11.61 10.36 -7.44
N GLN A 137 12.05 9.64 -8.48
CA GLN A 137 11.24 8.56 -9.07
C GLN A 137 11.08 7.36 -8.12
N GLN A 138 12.09 7.02 -7.32
CA GLN A 138 11.98 6.03 -6.26
C GLN A 138 11.02 6.49 -5.15
N GLY A 139 11.15 7.74 -4.67
CA GLY A 139 10.26 8.32 -3.67
C GLY A 139 8.81 8.50 -4.14
N GLN A 140 8.59 8.66 -5.45
CA GLN A 140 7.28 8.65 -6.08
C GLN A 140 6.65 7.25 -6.01
N ARG A 141 7.38 6.21 -6.46
CA ARG A 141 6.92 4.81 -6.38
C ARG A 141 6.64 4.36 -4.95
N ALA A 142 7.53 4.68 -4.00
CA ALA A 142 7.34 4.35 -2.59
C ALA A 142 6.08 4.98 -1.98
N LYS A 143 5.68 6.19 -2.42
CA LYS A 143 4.41 6.81 -2.02
C LYS A 143 3.20 6.11 -2.65
N GLU A 144 3.30 5.70 -3.91
CA GLU A 144 2.24 4.96 -4.61
C GLU A 144 2.03 3.57 -3.98
N GLU A 145 3.11 2.88 -3.61
CA GLU A 145 3.07 1.63 -2.85
C GLU A 145 2.53 1.83 -1.42
N GLN A 146 2.95 2.88 -0.70
CA GLN A 146 2.38 3.23 0.60
C GLN A 146 0.86 3.46 0.52
N GLN A 147 0.39 4.24 -0.46
CA GLN A 147 -1.04 4.52 -0.63
C GLN A 147 -1.84 3.25 -0.96
N ARG A 148 -1.29 2.35 -1.78
CA ARG A 148 -1.88 1.04 -2.06
C ARG A 148 -1.97 0.17 -0.80
N LEU A 149 -0.91 0.11 0.00
CA LEU A 149 -0.90 -0.65 1.27
C LEU A 149 -1.86 -0.05 2.30
N GLU A 150 -1.98 1.28 2.36
CA GLU A 150 -2.98 1.96 3.21
C GLU A 150 -4.43 1.72 2.77
N GLN A 151 -4.69 1.57 1.46
CA GLN A 151 -6.00 1.15 0.95
C GLN A 151 -6.31 -0.29 1.33
N GLN A 152 -5.38 -1.22 1.09
CA GLN A 152 -5.53 -2.63 1.46
C GLN A 152 -5.72 -2.80 2.98
N LEU A 153 -5.04 -2.02 3.82
CA LEU A 153 -5.25 -2.00 5.28
C LEU A 153 -6.64 -1.48 5.69
N LYS A 154 -7.24 -0.57 4.93
CA LYS A 154 -8.63 -0.09 5.17
C LYS A 154 -9.64 -1.16 4.75
N GLU A 155 -9.44 -1.79 3.59
CA GLU A 155 -10.28 -2.89 3.10
C GLU A 155 -10.26 -4.10 4.05
N LEU A 156 -9.08 -4.51 4.52
CA LEU A 156 -8.94 -5.59 5.51
C LEU A 156 -9.61 -5.25 6.85
N LYS A 157 -9.54 -3.99 7.32
CA LYS A 157 -10.27 -3.56 8.53
C LYS A 157 -11.78 -3.63 8.35
N ILE A 158 -12.30 -3.17 7.21
CA ILE A 158 -13.73 -3.27 6.88
C ILE A 158 -14.18 -4.72 6.77
N LEU A 159 -13.34 -5.61 6.23
CA LEU A 159 -13.60 -7.05 6.17
C LEU A 159 -13.69 -7.65 7.59
N ILE A 160 -12.71 -7.37 8.46
CA ILE A 160 -12.70 -7.83 9.86
C ILE A 160 -13.92 -7.31 10.63
N GLU A 161 -14.31 -6.04 10.46
CA GLU A 161 -15.52 -5.50 11.09
C GLU A 161 -16.82 -6.18 10.62
N ARG A 162 -16.89 -6.63 9.36
CA ARG A 162 -18.02 -7.41 8.84
C ARG A 162 -18.02 -8.83 9.42
N SER A 163 -16.89 -9.53 9.34
CA SER A 163 -16.75 -10.88 9.88
C SER A 163 -17.02 -10.94 11.39
N ASN A 164 -16.63 -9.91 12.15
CA ASN A 164 -16.96 -9.83 13.58
C ASN A 164 -18.47 -9.65 13.81
N LYS A 165 -19.16 -8.80 13.03
CA LYS A 165 -20.62 -8.63 13.13
C LYS A 165 -21.39 -9.89 12.70
N GLU A 166 -20.86 -10.63 11.73
CA GLU A 166 -21.39 -11.93 11.32
C GLU A 166 -21.18 -12.98 12.42
N LEU A 167 -20.00 -13.00 13.06
CA LEU A 167 -19.70 -13.85 14.21
C LEU A 167 -20.62 -13.54 15.41
N GLU A 168 -20.82 -12.28 15.77
CA GLU A 168 -21.76 -11.83 16.81
C GLU A 168 -23.19 -12.28 16.50
N GLN A 169 -23.66 -12.09 15.26
CA GLN A 169 -24.99 -12.56 14.85
C GLN A 169 -25.12 -14.09 14.92
N MET A 170 -24.09 -14.84 14.55
CA MET A 170 -24.09 -16.30 14.64
C MET A 170 -24.00 -16.79 16.09
N GLN A 171 -23.27 -16.11 16.97
CA GLN A 171 -23.29 -16.38 18.42
C GLN A 171 -24.67 -16.13 19.03
N VAL A 172 -25.33 -15.02 18.69
CA VAL A 172 -26.71 -14.72 19.16
C VAL A 172 -27.72 -15.74 18.63
N LYS A 173 -27.59 -16.21 17.38
CA LYS A 173 -28.41 -17.30 16.85
C LYS A 173 -28.16 -18.62 17.58
N ASN A 174 -26.90 -18.97 17.82
CA ASN A 174 -26.52 -20.22 18.49
C ASN A 174 -27.03 -20.25 19.95
N ALA A 175 -26.90 -19.13 20.68
CA ALA A 175 -27.45 -19.00 22.03
C ALA A 175 -28.98 -19.17 22.08
N LYS A 176 -29.71 -18.65 21.08
CA LYS A 176 -31.16 -18.87 20.95
C LYS A 176 -31.50 -20.32 20.65
N LEU A 177 -30.84 -20.94 19.67
CA LEU A 177 -31.05 -22.36 19.35
C LEU A 177 -30.72 -23.27 20.54
N GLN A 178 -29.70 -22.94 21.32
CA GLN A 178 -29.36 -23.67 22.54
C GLN A 178 -30.45 -23.52 23.61
N GLN A 179 -30.98 -22.31 23.82
CA GLN A 179 -32.12 -22.06 24.72
C GLN A 179 -33.39 -22.78 24.25
N GLU A 180 -33.66 -22.81 22.94
CA GLU A 180 -34.76 -23.55 22.33
C GLU A 180 -34.59 -25.08 22.52
N CYS A 181 -33.37 -25.61 22.39
CA CYS A 181 -33.07 -27.01 22.70
C CYS A 181 -33.27 -27.35 24.18
N GLU A 182 -32.89 -26.47 25.11
CA GLU A 182 -33.10 -26.64 26.56
C GLU A 182 -34.61 -26.60 26.91
N GLN A 183 -35.39 -25.73 26.27
CA GLN A 183 -36.85 -25.70 26.39
C GLN A 183 -37.52 -26.95 25.80
N LEU A 184 -37.07 -27.42 24.63
CA LEU A 184 -37.57 -28.65 24.03
C LEU A 184 -37.20 -29.91 24.82
N SER A 185 -36.01 -29.97 25.44
CA SER A 185 -35.66 -31.08 26.33
C SER A 185 -36.52 -31.08 27.57
N SER A 186 -36.64 -29.96 28.28
CA SER A 186 -37.47 -29.88 29.49
C SER A 186 -38.96 -30.13 29.21
N SER A 187 -39.48 -29.70 28.05
CA SER A 187 -40.83 -30.07 27.59
C SER A 187 -40.97 -31.56 27.30
N LYS A 188 -40.01 -32.18 26.60
CA LYS A 188 -39.97 -33.62 26.35
C LYS A 188 -39.90 -34.42 27.65
N ASP A 189 -39.08 -34.00 28.61
CA ASP A 189 -38.90 -34.71 29.87
C ASP A 189 -40.14 -34.58 30.77
N HIS A 190 -40.84 -33.43 30.72
CA HIS A 190 -42.17 -33.25 31.33
C HIS A 190 -43.23 -34.16 30.70
N LEU A 191 -43.34 -34.18 29.37
CA LEU A 191 -44.25 -35.08 28.64
C LEU A 191 -43.91 -36.56 28.88
N SER A 192 -42.63 -36.90 29.08
CA SER A 192 -42.22 -38.26 29.45
C SER A 192 -42.68 -38.63 30.87
N LEU A 193 -42.75 -37.67 31.79
CA LEU A 193 -43.27 -37.87 33.14
C LEU A 193 -44.78 -38.05 33.14
N GLU A 194 -45.52 -37.24 32.36
CA GLU A 194 -46.97 -37.37 32.18
C GLU A 194 -47.34 -38.72 31.53
N ASN A 195 -46.63 -39.13 30.48
CA ASN A 195 -46.83 -40.45 29.87
C ASN A 195 -46.58 -41.60 30.86
N LEU A 196 -45.60 -41.47 31.77
CA LEU A 196 -45.35 -42.45 32.82
C LEU A 196 -46.48 -42.47 33.87
N GLN A 197 -47.03 -41.31 34.24
CA GLN A 197 -48.20 -41.21 35.13
C GLN A 197 -49.43 -41.86 34.49
N VAL A 198 -49.78 -41.49 33.25
CA VAL A 198 -50.92 -42.05 32.51
C VAL A 198 -50.77 -43.57 32.30
N ALA A 199 -49.55 -44.07 32.01
CA ALA A 199 -49.31 -45.51 31.91
C ALA A 199 -49.51 -46.26 33.24
N ASN A 200 -49.20 -45.63 34.38
CA ASN A 200 -49.46 -46.20 35.70
C ASN A 200 -50.95 -46.15 36.07
N GLU A 201 -51.65 -45.04 35.77
CA GLU A 201 -53.11 -44.96 35.93
C GLU A 201 -53.83 -46.02 35.08
N LEU A 202 -53.40 -46.21 33.83
CA LEU A 202 -53.98 -47.18 32.92
C LEU A 202 -53.78 -48.62 33.44
N LYS A 203 -52.61 -48.95 34.01
CA LYS A 203 -52.41 -50.22 34.73
C LYS A 203 -53.35 -50.40 35.91
N MET A 204 -53.53 -49.37 36.76
CA MET A 204 -54.48 -49.45 37.88
C MET A 204 -55.90 -49.74 37.38
N ARG A 205 -56.32 -49.12 36.26
CA ARG A 205 -57.62 -49.41 35.63
C ARG A 205 -57.69 -50.79 34.98
N GLU A 206 -56.60 -51.31 34.42
CA GLU A 206 -56.55 -52.70 33.96
C GLU A 206 -56.67 -53.70 35.12
N GLU A 207 -56.06 -53.42 36.28
CA GLU A 207 -56.20 -54.21 37.50
C GLU A 207 -57.64 -54.17 38.05
N GLU A 208 -58.27 -52.98 38.13
CA GLU A 208 -59.70 -52.82 38.47
C GLU A 208 -60.60 -53.62 37.51
N VAL A 209 -60.39 -53.51 36.19
CA VAL A 209 -61.15 -54.25 35.17
C VAL A 209 -60.94 -55.75 35.30
N ASN A 210 -59.74 -56.20 35.66
CA ASN A 210 -59.47 -57.62 35.91
C ASN A 210 -60.13 -58.13 37.21
N GLN A 211 -60.20 -57.33 38.28
CA GLN A 211 -60.98 -57.66 39.47
C GLN A 211 -62.48 -57.77 39.13
N MET A 212 -63.04 -56.77 38.44
CA MET A 212 -64.43 -56.77 37.96
C MET A 212 -64.75 -58.00 37.10
N ARG A 213 -63.83 -58.40 36.19
CA ARG A 213 -63.96 -59.65 35.40
C ARG A 213 -63.98 -60.90 36.27
N GLN A 214 -63.15 -60.97 37.31
CA GLN A 214 -63.17 -62.09 38.26
C GLN A 214 -64.46 -62.13 39.09
N GLU A 215 -65.03 -60.98 39.46
CA GLU A 215 -66.32 -60.92 40.17
C GLU A 215 -67.49 -61.31 39.27
N ILE A 216 -67.52 -60.85 38.02
CA ILE A 216 -68.48 -61.31 37.01
C ILE A 216 -68.37 -62.83 36.82
N ALA A 217 -67.15 -63.39 36.74
CA ALA A 217 -66.95 -64.84 36.65
C ALA A 217 -67.43 -65.60 37.90
N LYS A 218 -67.27 -65.04 39.11
CA LYS A 218 -67.86 -65.60 40.34
C LYS A 218 -69.39 -65.57 40.28
N GLN A 219 -69.99 -64.44 39.87
CA GLN A 219 -71.44 -64.30 39.77
C GLN A 219 -72.08 -65.22 38.71
N ILE A 220 -71.41 -65.43 37.57
CA ILE A 220 -71.84 -66.39 36.56
C ILE A 220 -71.88 -67.82 37.15
N ARG A 221 -70.82 -68.25 37.85
CA ARG A 221 -70.79 -69.56 38.52
C ARG A 221 -71.89 -69.71 39.58
N THR A 222 -72.18 -68.66 40.36
CA THR A 222 -73.31 -68.73 41.31
C THR A 222 -74.66 -68.75 40.60
N ARG A 223 -74.83 -68.03 39.49
CA ARG A 223 -76.06 -68.08 38.67
C ARG A 223 -76.26 -69.47 38.06
N GLU A 224 -75.22 -70.07 37.51
CA GLU A 224 -75.25 -71.45 36.99
C GLU A 224 -75.57 -72.48 38.09
N GLY A 225 -75.00 -72.31 39.28
CA GLY A 225 -75.32 -73.14 40.44
C GLY A 225 -76.78 -73.00 40.91
N ILE A 226 -77.34 -71.80 40.84
CA ILE A 226 -78.75 -71.53 41.13
C ILE A 226 -79.65 -72.09 40.02
N GLN A 227 -79.30 -71.93 38.74
CA GLN A 227 -80.06 -72.48 37.61
C GLN A 227 -80.10 -74.02 37.65
N LYS A 228 -78.99 -74.69 38.00
CA LYS A 228 -78.98 -76.15 38.18
C LYS A 228 -79.89 -76.61 39.33
N LYS A 229 -79.90 -75.87 40.46
CA LYS A 229 -80.84 -76.13 41.56
C LYS A 229 -82.29 -75.87 41.16
N LEU A 230 -82.56 -74.80 40.41
CA LEU A 230 -83.90 -74.50 39.89
C LEU A 230 -84.41 -75.67 39.04
N HIS A 231 -83.60 -76.15 38.09
CA HIS A 231 -83.97 -77.27 37.22
C HIS A 231 -84.23 -78.56 38.00
N GLN A 232 -83.43 -78.88 39.02
CA GLN A 232 -83.68 -80.02 39.91
C GLN A 232 -85.00 -79.88 40.69
N MET A 233 -85.38 -78.66 41.11
CA MET A 233 -86.67 -78.41 41.76
C MET A 233 -87.84 -78.45 40.76
N GLU A 234 -87.63 -78.06 39.50
CA GLU A 234 -88.60 -78.18 38.41
C GLU A 234 -88.84 -79.65 38.03
N GLU A 235 -87.79 -80.46 37.98
CA GLU A 235 -87.81 -81.90 37.73
C GLU A 235 -88.53 -82.66 38.87
N GLN A 236 -88.15 -82.39 40.14
CA GLN A 236 -88.86 -82.93 41.32
C GLN A 236 -90.33 -82.51 41.38
N LYS A 237 -90.66 -81.29 40.92
CA LYS A 237 -92.05 -80.85 40.81
C LYS A 237 -92.78 -81.62 39.71
N ALA A 238 -92.17 -81.85 38.55
CA ALA A 238 -92.76 -82.64 37.47
C ALA A 238 -93.05 -84.08 37.91
N ASP A 239 -92.13 -84.72 38.64
CA ASP A 239 -92.36 -86.03 39.26
C ASP A 239 -93.54 -86.01 40.24
N ALA A 240 -93.64 -84.98 41.08
CA ALA A 240 -94.76 -84.83 42.01
C ALA A 240 -96.10 -84.53 41.32
N ASP A 241 -96.10 -83.78 40.21
CA ASP A 241 -97.26 -83.57 39.34
C ASP A 241 -97.70 -84.90 38.69
N VAL A 242 -96.77 -85.74 38.21
CA VAL A 242 -97.05 -87.09 37.67
C VAL A 242 -97.58 -88.04 38.75
N GLN A 243 -97.02 -88.00 39.96
CA GLN A 243 -97.55 -88.74 41.12
C GLN A 243 -98.97 -88.29 41.48
N ARG A 244 -99.28 -86.99 41.40
CA ARG A 244 -100.65 -86.50 41.63
C ARG A 244 -101.62 -86.99 40.55
N GLU A 245 -101.27 -86.95 39.27
CA GLU A 245 -102.18 -87.41 38.21
C GLU A 245 -102.36 -88.94 38.23
N THR A 246 -101.35 -89.72 38.60
CA THR A 246 -101.51 -91.17 38.82
C THR A 246 -102.36 -91.49 40.05
N LEU A 247 -102.23 -90.74 41.15
CA LEU A 247 -103.14 -90.86 42.30
C LEU A 247 -104.59 -90.48 41.95
N LYS A 248 -104.81 -89.43 41.13
CA LYS A 248 -106.16 -89.12 40.58
C LYS A 248 -106.71 -90.24 39.69
N ALA A 249 -105.87 -90.90 38.90
CA ALA A 249 -106.29 -92.04 38.08
C ALA A 249 -106.67 -93.25 38.95
N GLN A 250 -106.01 -93.46 40.09
CA GLN A 250 -106.41 -94.47 41.08
C GLN A 250 -107.71 -94.08 41.79
N ILE A 251 -107.90 -92.80 42.15
CA ILE A 251 -109.16 -92.30 42.74
C ILE A 251 -110.33 -92.50 41.77
N THR A 252 -110.21 -92.08 40.51
CA THR A 252 -111.28 -92.26 39.51
C THR A 252 -111.53 -93.72 39.13
N GLY A 253 -110.55 -94.61 39.32
CA GLY A 253 -110.75 -96.06 39.32
C GLY A 253 -111.64 -96.52 40.48
N LEU A 254 -111.28 -96.17 41.72
CA LEU A 254 -112.03 -96.53 42.93
C LEU A 254 -113.44 -95.92 42.97
N GLU A 255 -113.62 -94.71 42.46
CA GLU A 255 -114.95 -94.08 42.29
C GLU A 255 -115.83 -94.87 41.32
N LYS A 256 -115.24 -95.43 40.26
CA LYS A 256 -115.95 -96.24 39.26
C LYS A 256 -116.27 -97.64 39.78
N ASP A 257 -115.38 -98.24 40.58
CA ASP A 257 -115.65 -99.49 41.30
C ASP A 257 -116.78 -99.28 42.32
N LEU A 258 -116.77 -98.16 43.05
CA LEU A 258 -117.86 -97.76 43.97
C LEU A 258 -119.19 -97.59 43.22
N GLU A 259 -119.19 -96.92 42.05
CA GLU A 259 -120.39 -96.75 41.22
C GLU A 259 -120.92 -98.11 40.70
N SER A 260 -120.03 -99.07 40.37
CA SER A 260 -120.42 -100.43 40.01
C SER A 260 -121.08 -101.18 41.17
N SER A 261 -120.55 -101.01 42.38
CA SER A 261 -121.10 -101.60 43.60
C SER A 261 -122.46 -101.00 43.97
N GLN A 262 -122.67 -99.70 43.72
CA GLN A 262 -123.98 -99.06 43.88
C GLN A 262 -125.03 -99.59 42.90
N LYS A 263 -124.64 -99.86 41.65
CA LYS A 263 -125.54 -100.43 40.63
C LYS A 263 -126.00 -101.85 40.99
N GLN A 264 -125.14 -102.66 41.62
CA GLN A 264 -125.56 -103.97 42.18
C GLN A 264 -126.61 -103.81 43.29
N VAL A 265 -126.46 -102.82 44.18
CA VAL A 265 -127.45 -102.55 45.25
C VAL A 265 -128.79 -102.07 44.66
N GLU A 266 -128.81 -101.44 43.48
CA GLU A 266 -130.06 -101.11 42.80
C GLU A 266 -130.76 -102.31 42.13
N THR A 267 -130.00 -103.28 41.59
CA THR A 267 -130.61 -104.51 41.05
C THR A 267 -131.23 -105.35 42.17
N ASP A 268 -130.55 -105.45 43.30
CA ASP A 268 -131.01 -106.25 44.44
C ASP A 268 -132.28 -105.67 45.09
N LYS A 269 -132.48 -104.34 45.02
CA LYS A 269 -133.74 -103.68 45.43
C LYS A 269 -134.92 -103.99 44.49
N LYS A 270 -134.70 -103.99 43.18
CA LYS A 270 -135.78 -104.23 42.19
C LYS A 270 -136.35 -105.65 42.32
N ALA A 271 -135.50 -106.63 42.63
CA ALA A 271 -135.91 -108.00 42.92
C ALA A 271 -136.77 -108.18 44.19
N ILE A 272 -136.84 -107.17 45.08
CA ILE A 272 -137.65 -107.21 46.31
C ILE A 272 -139.05 -106.64 46.07
N ASP A 273 -139.20 -105.57 45.26
CA ASP A 273 -140.48 -104.92 45.01
C ASP A 273 -141.44 -105.76 44.13
N GLU A 274 -140.92 -106.66 43.30
CA GLU A 274 -141.72 -107.51 42.40
C GLU A 274 -142.43 -108.67 43.15
N LEU A 275 -141.95 -109.07 44.33
CA LEU A 275 -142.51 -110.19 45.11
C LEU A 275 -143.69 -109.83 46.03
N ILE A 276 -144.17 -108.58 46.00
CA ILE A 276 -145.17 -108.05 46.96
C ILE A 276 -146.54 -107.73 46.31
N ARG A 277 -146.73 -107.93 45.00
CA ARG A 277 -147.95 -107.51 44.27
C ARG A 277 -148.77 -108.57 43.53
N GLU A 278 -148.55 -109.87 43.77
CA GLU A 278 -149.43 -110.94 43.23
C GLU A 278 -150.22 -111.71 44.32
N ARG A 279 -151.42 -111.20 44.67
CA ARG A 279 -152.45 -111.89 45.50
C ARG A 279 -153.87 -111.24 45.31
N ASP A 280 -154.85 -111.93 44.66
CA ASP A 280 -156.34 -111.70 44.50
C ASP A 280 -157.01 -111.34 43.10
N LEU A 281 -158.38 -111.19 42.99
CA LEU A 281 -159.32 -111.65 41.87
C LEU A 281 -160.61 -110.73 41.62
N LEU A 282 -161.64 -110.80 40.71
CA LEU A 282 -162.15 -111.58 39.49
C LEU A 282 -163.47 -111.01 38.77
N ASN A 283 -163.90 -111.47 37.55
CA ASN A 283 -165.26 -111.45 36.82
C ASN A 283 -165.81 -110.13 36.09
N LYS A 284 -166.93 -109.98 35.26
CA LYS A 284 -167.80 -110.64 34.16
C LYS A 284 -168.91 -109.60 33.64
N SER A 285 -169.90 -109.67 32.68
CA SER A 285 -170.56 -110.55 31.62
C SER A 285 -171.59 -109.76 30.68
N THR A 286 -172.39 -110.36 29.72
CA THR A 286 -173.08 -109.72 28.50
C THR A 286 -174.41 -110.41 27.86
N GLU A 287 -175.17 -109.78 26.89
CA GLU A 287 -176.11 -110.30 25.75
C GLU A 287 -177.63 -110.80 25.96
N LYS A 288 -178.68 -111.05 25.05
CA LYS A 288 -179.08 -110.88 23.57
C LYS A 288 -180.65 -110.80 23.15
N GLN A 289 -181.23 -111.38 22.02
CA GLN A 289 -182.45 -110.88 21.22
C GLN A 289 -183.36 -111.84 20.28
N GLN A 290 -184.63 -111.47 19.84
CA GLN A 290 -185.46 -111.75 18.55
C GLN A 290 -186.60 -112.89 18.33
N ASN A 291 -187.77 -112.66 17.58
CA ASN A 291 -188.80 -113.61 16.87
C ASN A 291 -190.17 -112.89 16.34
N LEU A 292 -191.31 -113.34 15.63
CA LEU A 292 -191.87 -114.44 14.70
C LEU A 292 -193.22 -114.08 13.84
N VAL A 293 -194.18 -115.00 13.42
CA VAL A 293 -195.26 -114.96 12.29
C VAL A 293 -196.57 -115.88 12.45
N LYS A 294 -197.76 -115.68 11.74
CA LYS A 294 -198.69 -116.73 11.10
C LYS A 294 -200.17 -116.38 10.65
N LEU A 295 -200.61 -116.80 9.43
CA LEU A 295 -201.85 -117.57 9.04
C LEU A 295 -202.09 -117.51 7.49
N LEU A 296 -202.33 -118.64 6.81
CA LEU A 296 -202.41 -118.75 5.33
C LEU A 296 -203.40 -119.83 4.87
N GLU A 297 -204.64 -119.46 4.49
CA GLU A 297 -205.62 -120.35 3.81
C GLU A 297 -206.89 -119.64 3.25
N GLN A 298 -207.07 -118.33 3.47
CA GLN A 298 -207.91 -117.48 2.58
C GLN A 298 -207.27 -117.32 1.17
N ASP A 299 -206.02 -117.73 1.07
CA ASP A 299 -205.02 -117.50 0.02
C ASP A 299 -205.48 -117.82 -1.39
N LYS A 300 -206.43 -118.75 -1.58
CA LYS A 300 -206.93 -119.06 -2.94
C LYS A 300 -207.59 -117.85 -3.62
N LYS A 301 -208.00 -116.81 -2.86
CA LYS A 301 -208.42 -115.51 -3.41
C LYS A 301 -207.33 -114.43 -3.33
N THR A 302 -206.35 -114.55 -2.44
CA THR A 302 -205.22 -113.64 -2.33
C THR A 302 -204.21 -113.85 -3.46
N LEU A 303 -204.00 -115.10 -3.90
CA LEU A 303 -203.05 -115.47 -4.96
C LEU A 303 -203.36 -114.84 -6.32
N GLU A 304 -204.64 -114.64 -6.66
CA GLU A 304 -205.02 -113.90 -7.88
C GLU A 304 -204.67 -112.39 -7.78
N HIS A 305 -204.57 -111.86 -6.56
CA HIS A 305 -204.10 -110.50 -6.29
C HIS A 305 -202.56 -110.43 -6.27
N GLU A 306 -201.89 -111.44 -5.68
CA GLU A 306 -200.43 -111.55 -5.63
C GLU A 306 -199.78 -111.64 -7.01
N ILE A 307 -200.38 -112.38 -7.97
CA ILE A 307 -199.89 -112.43 -9.35
C ILE A 307 -199.82 -111.03 -9.99
N ASN A 308 -200.72 -110.12 -9.62
CA ASN A 308 -200.68 -108.73 -10.05
C ASN A 308 -199.63 -107.92 -9.26
N GLY A 309 -199.45 -108.20 -7.96
CA GLY A 309 -198.40 -107.63 -7.12
C GLY A 309 -196.97 -107.95 -7.62
N TYR A 310 -196.68 -109.22 -7.92
CA TYR A 310 -195.36 -109.63 -8.43
C TYR A 310 -195.02 -108.99 -9.79
N ARG A 311 -196.01 -108.67 -10.63
CA ARG A 311 -195.80 -107.87 -11.85
C ARG A 311 -195.32 -106.45 -11.56
N GLN A 312 -195.84 -105.81 -10.51
CA GLN A 312 -195.39 -104.47 -10.10
C GLN A 312 -193.99 -104.52 -9.45
N GLU A 313 -193.71 -105.52 -8.61
CA GLU A 313 -192.41 -105.63 -7.92
C GLU A 313 -191.26 -105.92 -8.90
N ALA A 314 -191.51 -106.77 -9.91
CA ALA A 314 -190.58 -107.00 -11.01
C ALA A 314 -190.30 -105.72 -11.84
N GLN A 315 -191.23 -104.76 -11.87
CA GLN A 315 -191.03 -103.47 -12.52
C GLN A 315 -190.25 -102.49 -11.64
N LYS A 316 -190.36 -102.58 -10.30
CA LYS A 316 -189.49 -101.82 -9.37
C LYS A 316 -188.04 -102.30 -9.43
N GLN A 317 -187.79 -103.61 -9.38
CA GLN A 317 -186.42 -104.13 -9.37
C GLN A 317 -185.61 -103.73 -10.63
N ARG A 318 -186.24 -103.68 -11.81
CA ARG A 318 -185.59 -103.19 -13.04
C ARG A 318 -185.14 -101.73 -12.95
N LYS A 319 -185.86 -100.87 -12.20
CA LYS A 319 -185.44 -99.47 -11.97
C LYS A 319 -184.21 -99.38 -11.05
N ILE A 320 -184.16 -100.22 -10.01
CA ILE A 320 -183.04 -100.28 -9.07
C ILE A 320 -181.75 -100.69 -9.80
N ILE A 321 -181.82 -101.70 -10.68
CA ILE A 321 -180.67 -102.18 -11.46
C ILE A 321 -180.08 -101.05 -12.34
N GLN A 322 -180.92 -100.35 -13.12
CA GLN A 322 -180.48 -99.21 -13.93
C GLN A 322 -179.88 -98.04 -13.13
N GLN A 323 -180.18 -97.96 -11.83
CA GLN A 323 -179.66 -96.92 -10.95
C GLN A 323 -178.26 -97.29 -10.43
N LEU A 324 -178.07 -98.55 -10.01
CA LEU A 324 -176.77 -99.09 -9.61
C LEU A 324 -175.76 -99.13 -10.77
N GLU A 325 -176.21 -99.40 -12.01
CA GLU A 325 -175.34 -99.36 -13.19
C GLU A 325 -174.77 -97.95 -13.44
N LYS A 326 -175.58 -96.89 -13.23
CA LYS A 326 -175.12 -95.50 -13.35
C LYS A 326 -174.17 -95.09 -12.23
N GLU A 327 -174.30 -95.66 -11.04
CA GLU A 327 -173.40 -95.42 -9.92
C GLU A 327 -172.04 -96.09 -10.14
N ARG A 328 -172.02 -97.34 -10.62
CA ARG A 328 -170.79 -98.02 -11.10
C ARG A 328 -170.04 -97.16 -12.12
N ASP A 329 -170.74 -96.68 -13.15
CA ASP A 329 -170.11 -95.94 -14.23
C ASP A 329 -169.63 -94.54 -13.80
N ARG A 330 -170.24 -93.93 -12.78
CA ARG A 330 -169.65 -92.74 -12.11
C ARG A 330 -168.32 -93.07 -11.45
N TYR A 331 -168.27 -94.08 -10.59
CA TYR A 331 -167.05 -94.40 -9.84
C TYR A 331 -165.87 -94.82 -10.72
N ILE A 332 -166.12 -95.48 -11.86
CA ILE A 332 -165.07 -95.79 -12.85
C ILE A 332 -164.47 -94.51 -13.46
N ASN A 333 -165.31 -93.54 -13.82
CA ASN A 333 -164.88 -92.25 -14.37
C ASN A 333 -164.17 -91.36 -13.31
N GLU A 334 -164.61 -91.39 -12.06
CA GLU A 334 -163.93 -90.68 -10.95
C GLU A 334 -162.55 -91.30 -10.64
N THR A 335 -162.46 -92.63 -10.59
CA THR A 335 -161.20 -93.36 -10.31
C THR A 335 -160.15 -93.10 -11.39
N SER A 336 -160.53 -93.19 -12.66
CA SER A 336 -159.64 -92.88 -13.79
C SER A 336 -159.25 -91.39 -13.84
N GLY A 337 -160.17 -90.48 -13.52
CA GLY A 337 -159.89 -89.05 -13.38
C GLY A 337 -158.91 -88.72 -12.24
N LEU A 338 -158.93 -89.48 -11.14
CA LEU A 338 -157.95 -89.38 -10.05
C LEU A 338 -156.60 -89.96 -10.46
N MET A 339 -156.57 -91.13 -11.11
CA MET A 339 -155.32 -91.78 -11.54
C MET A 339 -154.51 -90.89 -12.50
N ASN A 340 -155.18 -90.24 -13.46
CA ASN A 340 -154.53 -89.29 -14.37
C ASN A 340 -153.92 -88.08 -13.63
N LYS A 341 -154.57 -87.58 -12.57
CA LYS A 341 -154.02 -86.49 -11.72
C LYS A 341 -152.79 -86.93 -10.93
N VAL A 342 -152.77 -88.18 -10.43
CA VAL A 342 -151.59 -88.73 -9.75
C VAL A 342 -150.41 -88.84 -10.70
N GLN A 343 -150.61 -89.37 -11.92
CA GLN A 343 -149.54 -89.46 -12.92
C GLN A 343 -149.00 -88.07 -13.29
N GLN A 344 -149.89 -87.09 -13.53
CA GLN A 344 -149.46 -85.72 -13.82
C GLN A 344 -148.61 -85.13 -12.67
N LYS A 345 -148.99 -85.38 -11.41
CA LYS A 345 -148.22 -84.90 -10.25
C LYS A 345 -146.89 -85.63 -10.04
N MET A 346 -146.77 -86.89 -10.46
CA MET A 346 -145.49 -87.60 -10.45
C MET A 346 -144.53 -87.00 -11.48
N ASN A 347 -144.99 -86.75 -12.70
CA ASN A 347 -144.20 -86.07 -13.74
C ASN A 347 -143.77 -84.66 -13.31
N ASP A 348 -144.62 -83.91 -12.61
CA ASP A 348 -144.27 -82.59 -12.05
C ASP A 348 -143.11 -82.67 -11.03
N VAL A 349 -143.04 -83.76 -10.24
CA VAL A 349 -141.97 -83.98 -9.26
C VAL A 349 -140.65 -84.33 -9.94
N GLU A 350 -140.66 -85.23 -10.93
CA GLU A 350 -139.47 -85.62 -11.69
C GLU A 350 -138.78 -84.40 -12.35
N VAL A 351 -139.56 -83.48 -12.93
CA VAL A 351 -139.05 -82.22 -13.48
C VAL A 351 -138.41 -81.35 -12.40
N LYS A 352 -138.99 -81.29 -11.19
CA LYS A 352 -138.45 -80.49 -10.08
C LYS A 352 -137.21 -81.10 -9.44
N GLU A 353 -137.08 -82.42 -9.37
CA GLU A 353 -135.85 -83.08 -8.95
C GLU A 353 -134.70 -82.81 -9.94
N MET A 354 -134.99 -82.81 -11.25
CA MET A 354 -134.02 -82.46 -12.29
C MET A 354 -133.56 -81.00 -12.19
N GLU A 355 -134.49 -80.04 -11.98
CA GLU A 355 -134.15 -78.63 -11.70
C GLU A 355 -133.23 -78.50 -10.47
N ILE A 356 -133.55 -79.20 -9.37
CA ILE A 356 -132.76 -79.17 -8.14
C ILE A 356 -131.34 -79.72 -8.36
N PHE A 357 -131.20 -80.78 -9.17
CA PHE A 357 -129.89 -81.33 -9.53
C PHE A 357 -129.04 -80.31 -10.31
N ASP A 358 -129.61 -79.68 -11.34
CA ASP A 358 -128.93 -78.66 -12.13
C ASP A 358 -128.52 -77.43 -11.30
N TRP A 359 -129.35 -77.00 -10.35
CA TRP A 359 -129.00 -75.90 -9.44
C TRP A 359 -127.90 -76.29 -8.46
N LYS A 360 -127.93 -77.50 -7.87
CA LYS A 360 -126.84 -78.01 -7.02
C LYS A 360 -125.51 -78.05 -7.78
N LYS A 361 -125.52 -78.55 -9.03
CA LYS A 361 -124.34 -78.55 -9.90
C LYS A 361 -123.78 -77.14 -10.10
N LYS A 362 -124.63 -76.18 -10.49
CA LYS A 362 -124.24 -74.77 -10.68
C LYS A 362 -123.63 -74.14 -9.42
N VAL A 363 -124.14 -74.48 -8.23
CA VAL A 363 -123.56 -74.03 -6.94
C VAL A 363 -122.15 -74.61 -6.76
N THR A 364 -121.97 -75.93 -6.89
CA THR A 364 -120.64 -76.55 -6.74
C THR A 364 -119.61 -76.05 -7.76
N GLU A 365 -120.04 -75.74 -8.98
CA GLU A 365 -119.18 -75.10 -9.99
C GLU A 365 -118.79 -73.66 -9.61
N ALA A 366 -119.68 -72.91 -8.97
CA ALA A 366 -119.40 -71.55 -8.50
C ALA A 366 -118.46 -71.55 -7.28
N GLU A 367 -118.66 -72.47 -6.33
CA GLU A 367 -117.78 -72.66 -5.17
C GLU A 367 -116.36 -73.06 -5.59
N CYS A 368 -116.23 -73.98 -6.56
CA CYS A 368 -114.93 -74.35 -7.13
C CYS A 368 -114.23 -73.15 -7.81
N LYS A 369 -114.98 -72.32 -8.55
CA LYS A 369 -114.45 -71.11 -9.20
C LYS A 369 -114.03 -70.05 -8.18
N LEU A 370 -114.82 -69.84 -7.12
CA LEU A 370 -114.47 -68.92 -6.03
C LEU A 370 -113.14 -69.32 -5.39
N LYS A 371 -113.01 -70.59 -4.99
CA LYS A 371 -111.80 -71.12 -4.32
C LYS A 371 -110.56 -71.09 -5.22
N GLN A 372 -110.72 -71.22 -6.53
CA GLN A 372 -109.64 -71.00 -7.49
C GLN A 372 -109.19 -69.53 -7.54
N GLN A 373 -110.10 -68.57 -7.44
CA GLN A 373 -109.76 -67.14 -7.39
C GLN A 373 -109.15 -66.72 -6.05
N GLU A 374 -109.61 -67.28 -4.93
CA GLU A 374 -109.02 -67.06 -3.60
C GLU A 374 -107.53 -67.49 -3.58
N ASN A 375 -107.24 -68.73 -4.01
CA ASN A 375 -105.86 -69.23 -4.13
C ASN A 375 -104.99 -68.36 -5.06
N LEU A 376 -105.57 -67.86 -6.16
CA LEU A 376 -104.85 -67.00 -7.11
C LEU A 376 -104.50 -65.63 -6.49
N LEU A 377 -105.44 -65.05 -5.73
CA LEU A 377 -105.23 -63.79 -5.00
C LEU A 377 -104.17 -63.95 -3.90
N GLU A 378 -104.17 -65.07 -3.17
CA GLU A 378 -103.11 -65.38 -2.19
C GLU A 378 -101.73 -65.50 -2.86
N SER A 379 -101.62 -66.18 -4.01
CA SER A 379 -100.38 -66.24 -4.80
C SER A 379 -99.89 -64.84 -5.18
N ILE A 380 -100.76 -64.03 -5.80
CA ILE A 380 -100.45 -62.66 -6.25
C ILE A 380 -100.05 -61.76 -5.06
N VAL A 381 -100.69 -61.90 -3.89
CA VAL A 381 -100.30 -61.17 -2.68
C VAL A 381 -98.92 -61.61 -2.18
N SER A 382 -98.62 -62.92 -2.20
CA SER A 382 -97.31 -63.44 -1.81
C SER A 382 -96.19 -62.97 -2.75
N GLU A 383 -96.44 -63.02 -4.07
CA GLU A 383 -95.53 -62.54 -5.12
C GLU A 383 -95.29 -61.03 -5.00
N ARG A 384 -96.35 -60.23 -4.84
CA ARG A 384 -96.25 -58.79 -4.59
C ARG A 384 -95.41 -58.48 -3.35
N ASN A 385 -95.59 -59.23 -2.26
CA ASN A 385 -94.81 -59.04 -1.04
C ASN A 385 -93.32 -59.40 -1.26
N LEU A 386 -93.04 -60.48 -2.01
CA LEU A 386 -91.69 -60.89 -2.39
C LEU A 386 -91.01 -59.83 -3.28
N TYR A 387 -91.67 -59.35 -4.34
CA TYR A 387 -91.14 -58.28 -5.20
C TYR A 387 -90.97 -56.96 -4.45
N SER A 388 -91.89 -56.63 -3.53
CA SER A 388 -91.75 -55.44 -2.66
C SER A 388 -90.53 -55.56 -1.76
N LYS A 389 -90.24 -56.73 -1.19
CA LYS A 389 -89.03 -56.95 -0.41
C LYS A 389 -87.78 -56.85 -1.28
N ASN A 390 -87.73 -57.57 -2.40
CA ASN A 390 -86.58 -57.56 -3.31
C ASN A 390 -86.28 -56.15 -3.84
N LEU A 391 -87.29 -55.30 -4.01
CA LEU A 391 -87.14 -53.89 -4.38
C LEU A 391 -86.51 -53.04 -3.25
N ILE A 392 -86.86 -53.32 -1.99
CA ILE A 392 -86.25 -52.65 -0.82
C ILE A 392 -84.80 -53.11 -0.66
N ASP A 393 -84.56 -54.44 -0.65
CA ASP A 393 -83.23 -55.04 -0.54
C ASP A 393 -82.29 -54.46 -1.64
N ALA A 394 -82.75 -54.37 -2.89
CA ALA A 394 -81.99 -53.76 -3.99
C ALA A 394 -81.81 -52.22 -3.87
N GLN A 395 -82.75 -51.49 -3.24
CA GLN A 395 -82.58 -50.06 -2.95
C GLN A 395 -81.53 -49.82 -1.85
N GLU A 396 -81.44 -50.70 -0.86
CA GLU A 396 -80.40 -50.66 0.16
C GLU A 396 -79.01 -50.96 -0.43
N ASP A 397 -78.88 -51.97 -1.29
CA ASP A 397 -77.65 -52.24 -2.06
C ASP A 397 -77.21 -51.04 -2.91
N ILE A 398 -78.16 -50.39 -3.61
CA ILE A 398 -77.90 -49.17 -4.40
C ILE A 398 -77.48 -48.00 -3.49
N ALA A 399 -78.02 -47.89 -2.28
CA ALA A 399 -77.61 -46.87 -1.31
C ALA A 399 -76.21 -47.17 -0.74
N GLU A 400 -75.90 -48.41 -0.43
CA GLU A 400 -74.62 -48.82 0.15
C GLU A 400 -73.48 -48.74 -0.89
N THR A 401 -73.71 -49.17 -2.12
CA THR A 401 -72.76 -48.99 -3.24
C THR A 401 -72.51 -47.50 -3.54
N LYS A 402 -73.53 -46.64 -3.50
CA LYS A 402 -73.35 -45.17 -3.59
C LYS A 402 -72.53 -44.59 -2.44
N ARG A 403 -72.71 -45.07 -1.20
CA ARG A 403 -71.85 -44.69 -0.05
C ARG A 403 -70.40 -45.12 -0.28
N LYS A 404 -70.17 -46.40 -0.65
CA LYS A 404 -68.85 -46.96 -0.97
C LYS A 404 -68.15 -46.17 -2.08
N MET A 405 -68.86 -45.87 -3.18
CA MET A 405 -68.36 -45.04 -4.28
C MET A 405 -67.96 -43.64 -3.79
N LYS A 406 -68.79 -42.96 -3.00
CA LYS A 406 -68.47 -41.62 -2.49
C LYS A 406 -67.24 -41.61 -1.58
N THR A 407 -67.08 -42.62 -0.73
CA THR A 407 -65.86 -42.81 0.08
C THR A 407 -64.64 -43.04 -0.80
N MET A 408 -64.74 -43.91 -1.81
CA MET A 408 -63.65 -44.20 -2.76
C MET A 408 -63.25 -42.94 -3.55
N THR A 409 -64.21 -42.14 -4.04
CA THR A 409 -63.93 -40.87 -4.73
C THR A 409 -63.22 -39.87 -3.83
N ASN A 410 -63.63 -39.75 -2.56
CA ASN A 410 -62.93 -38.90 -1.58
C ASN A 410 -61.49 -39.39 -1.34
N GLN A 411 -61.27 -40.70 -1.33
CA GLN A 411 -59.94 -41.31 -1.13
C GLN A 411 -59.03 -41.14 -2.36
N VAL A 412 -59.57 -41.25 -3.57
CA VAL A 412 -58.88 -40.92 -4.83
C VAL A 412 -58.49 -39.44 -4.88
N ASN A 413 -59.36 -38.53 -4.42
CA ASN A 413 -59.03 -37.11 -4.36
C ASN A 413 -57.92 -36.82 -3.36
N ARG A 414 -57.97 -37.37 -2.14
CA ARG A 414 -56.85 -37.26 -1.16
C ARG A 414 -55.53 -37.74 -1.73
N LEU A 415 -55.52 -38.87 -2.45
CA LEU A 415 -54.32 -39.40 -3.09
C LEU A 415 -53.80 -38.48 -4.22
N ARG A 416 -54.69 -37.78 -4.95
CA ARG A 416 -54.28 -36.74 -5.91
C ARG A 416 -53.71 -35.50 -5.23
N ASP A 417 -54.30 -35.07 -4.12
CA ASP A 417 -53.80 -33.94 -3.33
C ASP A 417 -52.42 -34.26 -2.73
N GLU A 418 -52.21 -35.51 -2.27
CA GLU A 418 -50.89 -36.00 -1.86
C GLU A 418 -49.88 -36.08 -3.00
N ILE A 419 -50.28 -36.57 -4.18
CA ILE A 419 -49.40 -36.67 -5.36
C ILE A 419 -48.96 -35.27 -5.80
N THR A 420 -49.90 -34.34 -5.99
CA THR A 420 -49.58 -32.96 -6.38
C THR A 420 -48.77 -32.22 -5.31
N GLY A 421 -49.02 -32.48 -4.01
CA GLY A 421 -48.17 -32.00 -2.92
C GLY A 421 -46.74 -32.53 -2.99
N LYS A 422 -46.55 -33.81 -3.32
CA LYS A 422 -45.24 -34.46 -3.51
C LYS A 422 -44.55 -33.94 -4.79
N GLU A 423 -45.26 -33.73 -5.88
CA GLU A 423 -44.75 -33.13 -7.13
C GLU A 423 -44.24 -31.69 -6.88
N LEU A 424 -44.99 -30.89 -6.11
CA LEU A 424 -44.59 -29.52 -5.74
C LEU A 424 -43.37 -29.49 -4.79
N ALA A 425 -43.18 -30.51 -3.95
CA ALA A 425 -41.96 -30.65 -3.16
C ALA A 425 -40.77 -31.03 -4.06
N LEU A 426 -40.92 -32.08 -4.87
CA LEU A 426 -39.88 -32.59 -5.77
C LEU A 426 -39.43 -31.51 -6.79
N ALA A 427 -40.34 -30.63 -7.22
CA ALA A 427 -40.02 -29.47 -8.07
C ALA A 427 -39.17 -28.41 -7.34
N LYS A 428 -39.36 -28.19 -6.03
CA LYS A 428 -38.50 -27.32 -5.21
C LYS A 428 -37.14 -27.95 -5.01
N ASP A 429 -37.09 -29.24 -4.65
CA ASP A 429 -35.85 -29.98 -4.44
C ASP A 429 -34.97 -29.96 -5.72
N GLN A 430 -35.57 -30.12 -6.89
CA GLN A 430 -34.89 -29.94 -8.19
C GLN A 430 -34.40 -28.51 -8.43
N GLN A 431 -35.09 -27.49 -7.93
CA GLN A 431 -34.66 -26.09 -8.05
C GLN A 431 -33.50 -25.77 -7.10
N GLU A 432 -33.51 -26.31 -5.89
CA GLU A 432 -32.42 -26.18 -4.92
C GLU A 432 -31.19 -26.96 -5.35
N TYR A 433 -31.34 -28.20 -5.84
CA TYR A 433 -30.25 -28.96 -6.46
C TYR A 433 -29.57 -28.15 -7.58
N LYS A 434 -30.34 -27.54 -8.49
CA LYS A 434 -29.82 -26.69 -9.59
C LYS A 434 -29.20 -25.35 -9.12
N ARG A 435 -29.39 -24.95 -7.86
CA ARG A 435 -28.63 -23.84 -7.25
C ARG A 435 -27.32 -24.37 -6.68
N LEU A 436 -27.39 -25.39 -5.82
CA LEU A 436 -26.23 -26.03 -5.20
C LEU A 436 -25.21 -26.56 -6.23
N GLU A 437 -25.68 -27.05 -7.38
CA GLU A 437 -24.83 -27.49 -8.49
C GLU A 437 -24.02 -26.34 -9.09
N LYS A 438 -24.65 -25.17 -9.30
CA LYS A 438 -23.98 -23.95 -9.78
C LYS A 438 -23.05 -23.34 -8.75
N ASP A 439 -23.44 -23.33 -7.48
CA ASP A 439 -22.61 -22.84 -6.39
C ASP A 439 -21.35 -23.73 -6.22
N ASN A 440 -21.51 -25.04 -6.43
CA ASN A 440 -20.41 -26.01 -6.45
C ASN A 440 -19.50 -25.84 -7.69
N GLU A 441 -20.04 -25.53 -8.87
CA GLU A 441 -19.24 -25.12 -10.04
C GLU A 441 -18.47 -23.83 -9.81
N ALA A 442 -19.09 -22.80 -9.22
CA ALA A 442 -18.44 -21.54 -8.87
C ALA A 442 -17.29 -21.77 -7.87
N LEU A 443 -17.54 -22.51 -6.78
CA LEU A 443 -16.53 -22.86 -5.78
C LEU A 443 -15.38 -23.71 -6.37
N LYS A 444 -15.64 -24.58 -7.35
CA LYS A 444 -14.57 -25.29 -8.10
C LYS A 444 -13.71 -24.31 -8.90
N GLY A 445 -14.33 -23.30 -9.55
CA GLY A 445 -13.63 -22.24 -10.26
C GLY A 445 -12.73 -21.41 -9.34
N GLU A 446 -13.25 -20.95 -8.20
CA GLU A 446 -12.49 -20.22 -7.19
C GLU A 446 -11.36 -21.08 -6.60
N LEU A 447 -11.61 -22.36 -6.30
CA LEU A 447 -10.58 -23.30 -5.85
C LEU A 447 -9.46 -23.48 -6.88
N GLN A 448 -9.78 -23.49 -8.18
CA GLN A 448 -8.80 -23.62 -9.26
C GLN A 448 -7.98 -22.33 -9.43
N LEU A 449 -8.61 -21.16 -9.34
CA LEU A 449 -7.92 -19.86 -9.36
C LEU A 449 -6.96 -19.71 -8.16
N ASN A 450 -7.44 -20.03 -6.95
CA ASN A 450 -6.63 -19.99 -5.73
C ASN A 450 -5.45 -20.99 -5.79
N LYS A 451 -5.61 -22.15 -6.44
CA LYS A 451 -4.50 -23.09 -6.69
C LYS A 451 -3.45 -22.53 -7.65
N GLN A 452 -3.87 -21.81 -8.70
CA GLN A 452 -2.93 -21.14 -9.62
C GLN A 452 -2.14 -20.04 -8.89
N GLN A 453 -2.81 -19.15 -8.18
CA GLN A 453 -2.17 -18.09 -7.39
C GLN A 453 -1.20 -18.64 -6.34
N LEU A 454 -1.55 -19.76 -5.69
CA LEU A 454 -0.66 -20.45 -4.74
C LEU A 454 0.60 -20.99 -5.42
N GLU A 455 0.51 -21.52 -6.64
CA GLU A 455 1.66 -22.06 -7.38
C GLU A 455 2.57 -20.95 -7.90
N GLU A 456 1.99 -19.84 -8.40
CA GLU A 456 2.72 -18.62 -8.75
C GLU A 456 3.46 -18.04 -7.52
N ALA A 457 2.81 -17.99 -6.36
CA ALA A 457 3.42 -17.54 -5.12
C ALA A 457 4.57 -18.45 -4.65
N LYS A 458 4.46 -19.78 -4.80
CA LYS A 458 5.57 -20.73 -4.55
C LYS A 458 6.74 -20.49 -5.50
N GLN A 459 6.47 -20.27 -6.79
CA GLN A 459 7.52 -19.99 -7.79
C GLN A 459 8.26 -18.69 -7.45
N CYS A 460 7.54 -17.63 -7.09
CA CYS A 460 8.11 -16.36 -6.61
C CYS A 460 8.94 -16.53 -5.32
N LEU A 461 8.44 -17.30 -4.34
CA LEU A 461 9.22 -17.64 -3.14
C LEU A 461 10.48 -18.47 -3.46
N SER A 462 10.46 -19.30 -4.51
CA SER A 462 11.63 -20.08 -4.93
C SER A 462 12.72 -19.21 -5.59
N SER A 463 12.33 -18.24 -6.43
CA SER A 463 13.28 -17.31 -7.06
C SER A 463 13.85 -16.33 -6.04
N GLN A 464 13.03 -15.79 -5.13
CA GLN A 464 13.50 -14.94 -4.03
C GLN A 464 14.47 -15.68 -3.09
N LYS A 465 14.24 -16.96 -2.77
CA LYS A 465 15.21 -17.77 -2.00
C LYS A 465 16.53 -17.97 -2.75
N ALA A 466 16.49 -18.21 -4.06
CA ALA A 466 17.70 -18.34 -4.87
C ALA A 466 18.47 -17.00 -4.99
N GLU A 467 17.76 -15.86 -5.01
CA GLU A 467 18.37 -14.53 -4.96
C GLU A 467 18.96 -14.22 -3.58
N GLN A 468 18.25 -14.52 -2.50
CA GLN A 468 18.74 -14.41 -1.12
C GLN A 468 20.05 -15.20 -0.93
N GLN A 469 20.15 -16.43 -1.44
CA GLN A 469 21.37 -17.24 -1.39
C GLN A 469 22.53 -16.62 -2.18
N LYS A 470 22.27 -16.02 -3.35
CA LYS A 470 23.29 -15.28 -4.12
C LYS A 470 23.79 -14.06 -3.35
N LEU A 471 22.88 -13.27 -2.77
CA LEU A 471 23.23 -12.09 -1.98
C LEU A 471 24.00 -12.46 -0.71
N GLN A 472 23.60 -13.52 0.00
CA GLN A 472 24.34 -14.06 1.15
C GLN A 472 25.76 -14.50 0.78
N LYS A 473 25.94 -15.13 -0.39
CA LYS A 473 27.28 -15.47 -0.88
C LYS A 473 28.11 -14.21 -1.17
N ILE A 474 27.55 -13.24 -1.88
CA ILE A 474 28.24 -11.97 -2.21
C ILE A 474 28.68 -11.26 -0.92
N ILE A 475 27.82 -11.21 0.11
CA ILE A 475 28.18 -10.64 1.41
C ILE A 475 29.38 -11.38 2.02
N ALA A 476 29.33 -12.71 2.10
CA ALA A 476 30.42 -13.53 2.65
C ALA A 476 31.74 -13.37 1.88
N ASP A 477 31.68 -13.32 0.54
CA ASP A 477 32.84 -13.06 -0.32
C ASP A 477 33.42 -11.65 -0.03
N THR A 478 32.58 -10.61 0.10
CA THR A 478 33.05 -9.24 0.43
C THR A 478 33.56 -9.08 1.87
N ASP A 479 33.02 -9.81 2.84
CA ASP A 479 33.54 -9.83 4.21
C ASP A 479 34.92 -10.49 4.27
N ALA A 480 35.14 -11.56 3.50
CA ALA A 480 36.44 -12.20 3.35
C ALA A 480 37.47 -11.24 2.72
N GLU A 481 37.10 -10.52 1.64
CA GLU A 481 37.95 -9.48 1.05
C GLU A 481 38.26 -8.36 2.05
N GLN A 482 37.27 -7.89 2.83
CA GLN A 482 37.47 -6.85 3.84
C GLN A 482 38.45 -7.30 4.93
N ILE A 483 38.37 -8.57 5.37
CA ILE A 483 39.33 -9.16 6.32
C ILE A 483 40.74 -9.26 5.71
N GLN A 484 40.86 -9.59 4.43
CA GLN A 484 42.15 -9.62 3.73
C GLN A 484 42.76 -8.21 3.59
N GLN A 485 41.97 -7.21 3.22
CA GLN A 485 42.40 -5.81 3.13
C GLN A 485 42.84 -5.25 4.49
N LYS A 486 42.12 -5.58 5.58
CA LYS A 486 42.53 -5.22 6.95
C LYS A 486 43.91 -5.79 7.31
N LYS A 487 44.16 -7.08 7.04
CA LYS A 487 45.46 -7.72 7.28
C LYS A 487 46.60 -7.09 6.46
N GLN A 488 46.33 -6.69 5.22
CA GLN A 488 47.29 -5.95 4.38
C GLN A 488 47.58 -4.56 4.95
N LEU A 489 46.56 -3.82 5.40
CA LEU A 489 46.73 -2.52 6.05
C LEU A 489 47.54 -2.64 7.35
N GLU A 490 47.27 -3.65 8.18
CA GLU A 490 48.05 -3.96 9.39
C GLU A 490 49.50 -4.34 9.07
N GLN A 491 49.78 -4.98 7.93
CA GLN A 491 51.15 -5.22 7.46
C GLN A 491 51.83 -3.91 7.07
N VAL A 492 51.21 -3.08 6.23
CA VAL A 492 51.76 -1.79 5.79
C VAL A 492 52.00 -0.85 6.98
N ILE A 493 51.13 -0.87 8.00
CA ILE A 493 51.33 -0.14 9.26
C ILE A 493 52.58 -0.65 10.00
N ARG A 494 52.76 -1.97 10.14
CA ARG A 494 53.96 -2.55 10.79
C ARG A 494 55.24 -2.23 10.01
N GLU A 495 55.20 -2.27 8.69
CA GLU A 495 56.33 -1.91 7.82
C GLU A 495 56.67 -0.42 7.96
N ARG A 496 55.68 0.47 7.90
CA ARG A 496 55.83 1.91 8.16
C ARG A 496 56.45 2.17 9.53
N ASP A 497 55.99 1.49 10.58
CA ASP A 497 56.45 1.73 11.95
C ASP A 497 57.87 1.20 12.19
N ASN A 498 58.26 0.12 11.51
CA ASN A 498 59.63 -0.37 11.52
C ASN A 498 60.57 0.56 10.73
N LEU A 499 60.15 1.06 9.56
CA LEU A 499 60.89 2.07 8.80
C LEU A 499 61.00 3.39 9.58
N GLY A 500 59.95 3.80 10.31
CA GLY A 500 59.97 4.97 11.18
C GLY A 500 60.98 4.86 12.32
N LYS A 501 61.04 3.71 13.00
CA LYS A 501 62.07 3.43 14.02
C LYS A 501 63.49 3.48 13.45
N LEU A 502 63.72 2.87 12.28
CA LEU A 502 65.01 2.90 11.59
C LEU A 502 65.39 4.34 11.17
N LEU A 503 64.45 5.13 10.66
CA LEU A 503 64.69 6.52 10.26
C LEU A 503 65.04 7.40 11.46
N LEU A 504 64.36 7.23 12.61
CA LEU A 504 64.71 7.90 13.86
C LEU A 504 66.13 7.54 14.30
N GLN A 505 66.47 6.25 14.39
CA GLN A 505 67.82 5.79 14.73
C GLN A 505 68.90 6.39 13.81
N ARG A 506 68.68 6.43 12.49
CA ARG A 506 69.62 7.05 11.54
C ARG A 506 69.68 8.58 11.67
N ASN A 507 68.61 9.23 12.12
CA ASN A 507 68.62 10.67 12.41
C ASN A 507 69.38 10.98 13.70
N ASP A 508 69.28 10.13 14.72
CA ASP A 508 70.03 10.24 15.98
C ASP A 508 71.53 10.00 15.74
N GLU A 509 71.90 8.93 15.01
CA GLU A 509 73.27 8.68 14.53
C GLU A 509 73.83 9.89 13.77
N ARG A 510 73.06 10.44 12.82
CA ARG A 510 73.45 11.62 12.04
C ARG A 510 73.66 12.85 12.93
N SER A 511 72.83 13.04 13.95
CA SER A 511 72.95 14.15 14.90
C SER A 511 74.20 14.02 15.78
N LEU A 512 74.50 12.80 16.25
CA LEU A 512 75.74 12.48 16.97
C LEU A 512 76.98 12.68 16.08
N LEU A 513 76.91 12.35 14.79
CA LEU A 513 78.00 12.61 13.83
C LEU A 513 78.21 14.10 13.56
N TYR A 514 77.15 14.91 13.46
CA TYR A 514 77.29 16.37 13.36
C TYR A 514 77.92 16.98 14.62
N GLU A 515 77.49 16.58 15.81
CA GLU A 515 78.10 17.02 17.08
C GLU A 515 79.57 16.61 17.18
N LYS A 516 79.91 15.36 16.86
CA LYS A 516 81.30 14.89 16.79
C LYS A 516 82.14 15.72 15.81
N THR A 517 81.58 16.06 14.65
CA THR A 517 82.24 16.90 13.65
C THR A 517 82.46 18.32 14.17
N ARG A 518 81.47 18.93 14.84
CA ARG A 518 81.58 20.26 15.45
C ARG A 518 82.66 20.30 16.55
N ILE A 519 82.72 19.26 17.38
CA ILE A 519 83.76 19.10 18.40
C ILE A 519 85.15 18.98 17.76
N GLN A 520 85.29 18.14 16.72
CA GLN A 520 86.55 18.00 15.98
C GLN A 520 86.99 19.30 15.31
N GLN A 521 86.08 20.05 14.69
CA GLN A 521 86.35 21.39 14.12
C GLN A 521 86.80 22.39 15.20
N SER A 522 86.20 22.38 16.39
CA SER A 522 86.61 23.22 17.52
C SER A 522 88.01 22.86 18.03
N ILE A 523 88.35 21.57 18.08
CA ILE A 523 89.69 21.09 18.46
C ILE A 523 90.73 21.48 17.40
N LEU A 524 90.43 21.30 16.11
CA LEU A 524 91.31 21.72 15.00
C LEU A 524 91.56 23.22 15.03
N SER A 525 90.52 24.05 15.14
CA SER A 525 90.66 25.51 15.21
C SER A 525 91.53 25.98 16.40
N LYS A 526 91.45 25.32 17.56
CA LYS A 526 92.35 25.56 18.70
C LYS A 526 93.78 25.09 18.41
N GLY A 527 93.94 23.95 17.74
CA GLY A 527 95.23 23.44 17.27
C GLY A 527 95.92 24.41 16.30
N ASP A 528 95.19 24.90 15.29
CA ASP A 528 95.65 25.88 14.31
C ASP A 528 96.05 27.20 14.99
N PHE A 529 95.24 27.68 15.95
CA PHE A 529 95.56 28.87 16.73
C PHE A 529 96.89 28.70 17.50
N HIS A 530 97.06 27.60 18.24
CA HIS A 530 98.29 27.33 18.97
C HIS A 530 99.50 27.07 18.05
N TYR A 531 99.30 26.43 16.90
CA TYR A 531 100.34 26.26 15.88
C TYR A 531 100.80 27.62 15.34
N ASN A 532 99.87 28.52 15.01
CA ASN A 532 100.18 29.87 14.56
C ASN A 532 100.89 30.70 15.64
N GLN A 533 100.51 30.56 16.93
CA GLN A 533 101.28 31.14 18.04
C GLN A 533 102.72 30.63 18.06
N ARG A 534 102.96 29.32 17.94
CA ARG A 534 104.32 28.76 17.88
C ARG A 534 105.10 29.17 16.63
N MET A 535 104.43 29.39 15.51
CA MET A 535 105.07 29.92 14.30
C MET A 535 105.53 31.38 14.48
N GLU A 536 104.78 32.22 15.20
CA GLU A 536 105.24 33.57 15.54
C GLU A 536 106.32 33.54 16.64
N ASP A 537 106.23 32.68 17.66
CA ASP A 537 107.33 32.46 18.63
C ASP A 537 108.64 32.13 17.90
N ILE A 538 108.59 31.17 16.95
CA ILE A 538 109.72 30.77 16.12
C ILE A 538 110.21 31.92 15.23
N ARG A 539 109.33 32.77 14.72
CA ARG A 539 109.66 33.95 13.92
C ARG A 539 110.37 35.02 14.76
N LEU A 540 109.87 35.32 15.96
CA LEU A 540 110.49 36.23 16.92
C LEU A 540 111.86 35.71 17.36
N LEU A 541 111.99 34.43 17.70
CA LEU A 541 113.28 33.80 18.02
C LEU A 541 114.26 33.84 16.82
N LYS A 542 113.79 33.64 15.58
CA LYS A 542 114.62 33.82 14.37
C LYS A 542 115.06 35.28 14.16
N MET A 543 114.24 36.27 14.54
CA MET A 543 114.64 37.68 14.53
C MET A 543 115.66 37.99 15.64
N GLU A 544 115.47 37.43 16.83
CA GLU A 544 116.40 37.62 17.96
C GLU A 544 117.76 36.96 17.67
N ILE A 545 117.79 35.75 17.11
CA ILE A 545 119.03 35.11 16.63
C ILE A 545 119.73 35.98 15.58
N LYS A 546 118.99 36.64 14.66
CA LYS A 546 119.57 37.61 13.72
C LYS A 546 120.11 38.85 14.44
N ARG A 547 119.43 39.36 15.47
CA ARG A 547 119.89 40.50 16.31
C ARG A 547 121.18 40.16 17.05
N LEU A 548 121.23 39.01 17.71
CA LEU A 548 122.39 38.53 18.45
C LEU A 548 123.58 38.22 17.52
N ARG A 549 123.35 37.61 16.36
CA ARG A 549 124.41 37.42 15.34
C ARG A 549 124.96 38.74 14.81
N ARG A 550 124.11 39.76 14.58
CA ARG A 550 124.55 41.12 14.24
C ARG A 550 125.37 41.75 15.37
N LYS A 551 124.89 41.68 16.62
CA LYS A 551 125.63 42.20 17.79
C LYS A 551 126.99 41.51 17.95
N LYS A 552 127.06 40.18 17.78
CA LYS A 552 128.33 39.44 17.76
C LYS A 552 129.24 39.95 16.65
N SER A 553 128.76 40.02 15.40
CA SER A 553 129.58 40.48 14.26
C SER A 553 130.10 41.92 14.42
N ILE A 554 129.38 42.80 15.13
CA ILE A 554 129.87 44.15 15.48
C ILE A 554 130.97 44.07 16.55
N LEU A 555 130.81 43.23 17.58
CA LEU A 555 131.84 43.01 18.60
C LEU A 555 133.09 42.33 18.02
N ASP A 556 132.92 41.30 17.18
CA ASP A 556 134.00 40.61 16.45
C ASP A 556 134.81 41.60 15.59
N LYS A 557 134.17 42.64 15.03
CA LYS A 557 134.83 43.74 14.31
C LYS A 557 135.49 44.78 15.21
N ALA A 558 135.08 44.90 16.47
CA ALA A 558 135.69 45.81 17.44
C ALA A 558 136.92 45.20 18.15
N VAL A 559 137.04 43.87 18.20
CA VAL A 559 138.20 43.18 18.80
C VAL A 559 139.54 43.58 18.15
N PRO A 560 139.70 43.65 16.80
CA PRO A 560 140.91 44.16 16.18
C PRO A 560 141.33 45.56 16.67
N ASN A 561 140.38 46.50 16.79
CA ASN A 561 140.66 47.82 17.33
C ASN A 561 141.19 47.77 18.77
N THR A 562 140.87 46.75 19.57
CA THR A 562 141.46 46.58 20.91
C THR A 562 142.90 46.05 20.88
N GLU A 563 143.30 45.32 19.84
CA GLU A 563 144.71 44.96 19.59
C GLU A 563 145.51 46.18 19.12
N ASP A 564 144.94 47.00 18.23
CA ASP A 564 145.62 48.22 17.77
C ASP A 564 145.70 49.29 18.87
N LEU A 565 144.64 49.49 19.68
CA LEU A 565 144.70 50.32 20.88
C LEU A 565 145.70 49.80 21.92
N ARG A 566 145.93 48.48 22.01
CA ARG A 566 147.02 47.90 22.84
C ARG A 566 148.39 48.26 22.27
N ARG A 567 148.57 48.23 20.94
CA ARG A 567 149.83 48.62 20.28
C ARG A 567 150.11 50.12 20.44
N GLU A 568 149.09 50.96 20.27
CA GLU A 568 149.17 52.40 20.55
C GLU A 568 149.50 52.65 22.02
N LEU A 569 148.84 51.97 22.96
CA LEU A 569 149.14 52.07 24.39
C LEU A 569 150.57 51.61 24.71
N PHE A 570 151.09 50.57 24.05
CA PHE A 570 152.48 50.12 24.23
C PHE A 570 153.50 51.09 23.60
N ASN A 571 153.17 51.72 22.47
CA ASN A 571 153.97 52.78 21.86
C ASN A 571 153.99 54.03 22.75
N LEU A 572 152.83 54.48 23.22
CA LEU A 572 152.68 55.58 24.19
C LEU A 572 153.38 55.26 25.52
N GLN A 573 153.42 53.99 25.96
CA GLN A 573 154.25 53.59 27.12
C GLN A 573 155.74 53.67 26.82
N ARG A 574 156.22 53.27 25.63
CA ARG A 574 157.63 53.44 25.22
C ARG A 574 158.00 54.91 25.06
N GLU A 575 157.09 55.74 24.56
CA GLU A 575 157.26 57.19 24.44
C GLU A 575 157.22 57.87 25.81
N LEU A 576 156.32 57.48 26.70
CA LEU A 576 156.31 57.90 28.11
C LEU A 576 157.61 57.47 28.83
N ILE A 577 158.19 56.31 28.50
CA ILE A 577 159.49 55.87 29.06
C ILE A 577 160.66 56.68 28.47
N ARG A 578 160.65 56.99 27.16
CA ARG A 578 161.62 57.90 26.53
C ARG A 578 161.55 59.30 27.11
N GLU A 579 160.36 59.87 27.21
CA GLU A 579 160.14 61.20 27.77
C GLU A 579 160.33 61.21 29.29
N ARG A 580 160.13 60.11 30.02
CA ARG A 580 160.60 59.98 31.42
C ARG A 580 162.11 59.95 31.55
N MET A 581 162.84 59.27 30.65
CA MET A 581 164.31 59.35 30.64
C MET A 581 164.79 60.75 30.25
N ARG A 582 164.17 61.38 29.24
CA ARG A 582 164.45 62.76 28.83
C ARG A 582 164.17 63.75 29.95
N ASN A 583 163.02 63.62 30.61
CA ASN A 583 162.64 64.44 31.75
C ASN A 583 163.52 64.14 32.96
N SER A 584 163.99 62.91 33.18
CA SER A 584 164.98 62.60 34.23
C SER A 584 166.32 63.28 33.96
N VAL A 585 166.80 63.30 32.71
CA VAL A 585 168.02 64.02 32.31
C VAL A 585 167.84 65.55 32.44
N LEU A 586 166.64 66.06 32.13
CA LEU A 586 166.31 67.48 32.30
C LEU A 586 166.12 67.86 33.78
N GLU A 587 165.51 67.01 34.61
CA GLU A 587 165.36 67.18 36.08
C GLU A 587 166.71 67.11 36.80
N GLU A 588 167.66 66.34 36.28
CA GLU A 588 169.04 66.32 36.74
C GLU A 588 169.79 67.63 36.39
N GLN A 589 169.39 68.32 35.31
CA GLN A 589 169.87 69.65 34.94
C GLN A 589 169.02 70.82 35.49
N LEU A 590 167.84 70.58 36.06
CA LEU A 590 166.86 71.60 36.48
C LEU A 590 166.38 71.43 37.93
N LYS A 591 167.33 71.38 38.87
CA LYS A 591 167.09 71.84 40.25
C LYS A 591 167.49 73.33 40.29
N PRO A 592 166.60 74.24 40.73
CA PRO A 592 166.00 74.11 42.07
C PRO A 592 164.49 74.44 42.23
N ILE A 593 163.83 73.64 43.08
CA ILE A 593 162.93 74.07 44.18
C ILE A 593 161.52 74.65 43.85
N ASN A 594 160.48 73.91 44.32
CA ASN A 594 159.10 74.34 44.72
C ASN A 594 158.05 74.74 43.64
N ILE A 595 156.70 74.61 43.81
CA ILE A 595 155.82 73.88 44.78
C ILE A 595 154.39 73.64 44.19
N HIS A 596 153.72 72.55 44.61
CA HIS A 596 152.28 72.13 44.54
C HIS A 596 151.20 72.80 43.65
N ARG A 597 150.20 71.98 43.21
CA ARG A 597 148.76 72.21 43.55
C ARG A 597 147.82 70.99 43.34
N TRP A 598 146.67 70.98 44.06
CA TRP A 598 145.48 70.12 43.87
C TRP A 598 144.22 70.98 43.64
N ARG A 599 143.13 70.42 43.06
CA ARG A 599 141.75 70.96 43.11
C ARG A 599 140.68 69.87 42.82
N ARG A 600 139.45 70.06 43.33
CA ARG A 600 138.21 69.29 43.07
C ARG A 600 137.10 70.22 42.55
N LEU A 601 135.96 69.69 42.09
CA LEU A 601 134.83 70.43 41.47
C LEU A 601 133.45 69.95 41.99
N GLU A 602 132.39 70.73 41.71
CA GLU A 602 131.03 70.64 42.29
C GLU A 602 129.91 70.59 41.22
N GLY A 603 128.66 70.34 41.63
CA GLY A 603 127.44 70.38 40.79
C GLY A 603 126.13 70.23 41.61
N SER A 604 124.97 70.65 41.06
CA SER A 604 123.70 70.85 41.81
C SER A 604 122.42 70.48 41.03
N ASP A 605 121.30 70.28 41.75
CA ASP A 605 120.00 69.77 41.25
C ASP A 605 118.90 70.84 40.92
N PRO A 606 117.84 70.48 40.15
CA PRO A 606 116.76 71.38 39.71
C PRO A 606 115.52 71.50 40.65
N SER A 607 114.50 72.28 40.24
CA SER A 607 113.52 72.93 41.14
C SER A 607 112.10 72.33 41.19
N LYS A 608 111.43 72.50 42.34
CA LYS A 608 110.12 71.93 42.71
C LYS A 608 108.93 72.33 41.82
N TYR A 609 109.02 73.42 41.06
CA TYR A 609 107.89 73.96 40.27
C TYR A 609 107.43 72.99 39.16
N GLU A 610 108.36 72.27 38.54
CA GLU A 610 108.07 71.35 37.42
C GLU A 610 107.19 70.16 37.84
N LEU A 611 107.35 69.66 39.08
CA LEU A 611 106.48 68.60 39.62
C LEU A 611 105.03 69.07 39.80
N ILE A 612 104.81 70.34 40.18
CA ILE A 612 103.46 70.87 40.45
C ILE A 612 102.65 70.96 39.16
N GLN A 613 103.25 71.44 38.06
CA GLN A 613 102.61 71.42 36.74
C GLN A 613 102.28 69.99 36.28
N LYS A 614 103.18 69.03 36.53
CA LYS A 614 102.97 67.60 36.23
C LYS A 614 101.70 67.08 36.91
N ILE A 615 101.54 67.33 38.21
CA ILE A 615 100.40 66.86 39.02
C ILE A 615 99.07 67.42 38.49
N GLN A 616 98.98 68.73 38.26
CA GLN A 616 97.75 69.36 37.77
C GLN A 616 97.35 68.85 36.37
N SER A 617 98.32 68.56 35.50
CA SER A 617 98.05 67.99 34.17
C SER A 617 97.44 66.58 34.24
N LEU A 618 97.82 65.78 35.24
CA LEU A 618 97.30 64.42 35.45
C LEU A 618 95.90 64.44 36.08
N GLN A 619 95.65 65.35 37.03
CA GLN A 619 94.34 65.48 37.68
C GLN A 619 93.22 65.83 36.67
N LYS A 620 93.46 66.80 35.77
CA LYS A 620 92.49 67.10 34.69
C LYS A 620 92.25 65.90 33.77
N ARG A 621 93.30 65.13 33.46
CA ARG A 621 93.20 63.94 32.60
C ARG A 621 92.45 62.78 33.25
N LEU A 622 92.47 62.70 34.59
CA LEU A 622 91.69 61.73 35.37
C LEU A 622 90.19 62.06 35.30
N ILE A 623 89.81 63.32 35.55
CA ILE A 623 88.40 63.77 35.62
C ILE A 623 87.66 63.52 34.29
N ASN A 624 88.27 63.86 33.15
CA ASN A 624 87.69 63.53 31.84
C ASN A 624 87.48 62.02 31.66
N LYS A 625 88.38 61.19 32.19
CA LYS A 625 88.33 59.72 32.03
C LYS A 625 87.35 59.04 32.98
N THR A 626 86.98 59.67 34.10
CA THR A 626 85.84 59.22 34.91
C THR A 626 84.51 59.58 34.27
N GLN A 627 84.38 60.77 33.65
CA GLN A 627 83.16 61.18 32.95
C GLN A 627 82.84 60.29 31.74
N GLU A 628 83.84 59.95 30.92
CA GLU A 628 83.69 58.97 29.82
C GLU A 628 83.26 57.57 30.31
N LEU A 629 83.50 57.23 31.57
CA LEU A 629 83.14 55.95 32.18
C LEU A 629 81.68 55.96 32.65
N GLU A 630 81.26 57.04 33.32
CA GLU A 630 79.87 57.27 33.74
C GLU A 630 78.92 57.28 32.53
N GLU A 631 79.31 57.94 31.43
CA GLU A 631 78.54 57.92 30.16
C GLU A 631 78.39 56.51 29.58
N GLN A 632 79.41 55.66 29.68
CA GLN A 632 79.35 54.27 29.19
C GLN A 632 78.54 53.35 30.09
N GLU A 633 78.60 53.50 31.41
CA GLU A 633 77.74 52.74 32.34
C GLU A 633 76.26 53.09 32.16
N LEU A 634 75.93 54.36 31.96
CA LEU A 634 74.55 54.81 31.71
C LEU A 634 74.01 54.21 30.41
N LEU A 635 74.81 54.23 29.34
CA LEU A 635 74.47 53.59 28.07
C LEU A 635 74.29 52.06 28.21
N LEU A 636 75.10 51.40 29.04
CA LEU A 636 74.98 49.97 29.33
C LEU A 636 73.63 49.65 29.98
N GLN A 637 73.25 50.40 31.02
CA GLN A 637 71.98 50.20 31.73
C GLN A 637 70.75 50.39 30.82
N GLU A 638 70.80 51.29 29.83
CA GLU A 638 69.74 51.42 28.83
C GLU A 638 69.66 50.18 27.92
N LYS A 639 70.80 49.62 27.48
CA LYS A 639 70.82 48.40 26.67
C LYS A 639 70.35 47.18 27.45
N GLU A 640 70.67 47.08 28.74
CA GLU A 640 70.18 45.99 29.60
C GLU A 640 68.67 46.04 29.82
N LYS A 641 68.09 47.24 30.05
CA LYS A 641 66.62 47.41 30.13
C LYS A 641 65.95 46.99 28.82
N LEU A 642 66.41 47.50 27.68
CA LEU A 642 65.92 47.11 26.35
C LEU A 642 66.03 45.60 26.10
N TYR A 643 67.12 44.96 26.54
CA TYR A 643 67.30 43.51 26.43
C TYR A 643 66.30 42.72 27.28
N VAL A 644 66.04 43.15 28.53
CA VAL A 644 65.06 42.51 29.42
C VAL A 644 63.62 42.70 28.91
N GLU A 645 63.30 43.85 28.33
CA GLU A 645 62.01 44.13 27.68
C GLU A 645 61.81 43.28 26.41
N LEU A 646 62.80 43.23 25.52
CA LEU A 646 62.80 42.35 24.35
C LEU A 646 62.64 40.87 24.74
N LYS A 647 63.29 40.44 25.82
CA LYS A 647 63.18 39.07 26.36
C LYS A 647 61.78 38.79 26.90
N HIS A 648 61.12 39.75 27.54
CA HIS A 648 59.72 39.63 27.96
C HIS A 648 58.73 39.62 26.79
N ILE A 649 59.01 40.40 25.72
CA ILE A 649 58.20 40.40 24.50
C ILE A 649 58.32 39.04 23.79
N LEU A 650 59.54 38.52 23.62
CA LEU A 650 59.77 37.20 23.04
C LEU A 650 59.13 36.07 23.86
N ALA A 651 59.21 36.12 25.19
CA ALA A 651 58.55 35.15 26.08
C ALA A 651 57.01 35.21 26.05
N ARG A 652 56.42 36.28 25.49
CA ARG A 652 54.97 36.43 25.29
C ARG A 652 54.51 36.13 23.86
N GLN A 653 55.43 35.88 22.92
CA GLN A 653 55.05 35.45 21.57
C GLN A 653 54.74 33.95 21.57
N PRO A 654 53.66 33.49 20.91
CA PRO A 654 53.44 32.07 20.69
C PRO A 654 54.60 31.50 19.86
N GLY A 655 55.15 30.35 20.29
CA GLY A 655 56.27 29.70 19.61
C GLY A 655 55.96 29.36 18.14
N PRO A 656 57.00 29.06 17.32
CA PRO A 656 56.83 28.86 15.88
C PRO A 656 55.77 27.79 15.53
N GLU A 657 55.71 26.71 16.31
CA GLU A 657 54.69 25.66 16.20
C GLU A 657 53.26 26.19 16.41
N ALA A 658 53.04 27.06 17.41
CA ALA A 658 51.75 27.70 17.64
C ALA A 658 51.43 28.76 16.58
N ALA A 659 52.43 29.43 16.01
CA ALA A 659 52.26 30.33 14.88
C ALA A 659 51.87 29.56 13.60
N GLU A 660 52.48 28.40 13.33
CA GLU A 660 52.09 27.50 12.25
C GLU A 660 50.68 26.93 12.46
N GLN A 661 50.34 26.46 13.67
CA GLN A 661 48.97 26.02 13.99
C GLN A 661 47.95 27.14 13.78
N LEU A 662 48.25 28.38 14.21
CA LEU A 662 47.39 29.54 13.94
C LEU A 662 47.26 29.79 12.43
N GLN A 663 48.34 29.65 11.66
CA GLN A 663 48.31 29.83 10.21
C GLN A 663 47.48 28.72 9.52
N GLN A 664 47.60 27.46 9.96
CA GLN A 664 46.78 26.34 9.48
C GLN A 664 45.30 26.52 9.83
N CYS A 665 44.98 27.00 11.04
CA CYS A 665 43.63 27.39 11.44
C CYS A 665 43.09 28.53 10.57
N GLN A 666 43.88 29.60 10.33
CA GLN A 666 43.49 30.68 9.42
C GLN A 666 43.28 30.20 7.98
N TRP A 667 44.12 29.29 7.46
CA TRP A 667 43.94 28.66 6.15
C TRP A 667 42.67 27.81 6.09
N THR A 668 42.38 27.06 7.14
CA THR A 668 41.17 26.23 7.25
C THR A 668 39.91 27.09 7.33
N ILE A 669 39.93 28.15 8.13
CA ILE A 669 38.88 29.18 8.19
C ILE A 669 38.72 29.81 6.80
N ARG A 670 39.78 30.31 6.15
CA ARG A 670 39.72 30.88 4.79
C ARG A 670 39.12 29.90 3.77
N LYS A 671 39.47 28.61 3.81
CA LYS A 671 38.86 27.55 2.98
C LYS A 671 37.36 27.37 3.29
N LYS A 672 36.98 27.31 4.57
CA LYS A 672 35.57 27.20 5.00
C LYS A 672 34.75 28.45 4.64
N THR A 673 35.28 29.65 4.83
CA THR A 673 34.65 30.92 4.41
C THR A 673 34.51 31.03 2.90
N LYS A 674 35.47 30.52 2.10
CA LYS A 674 35.30 30.41 0.64
C LYS A 674 34.15 29.45 0.27
N LYS A 675 34.06 28.27 0.90
CA LYS A 675 32.92 27.36 0.71
C LYS A 675 31.59 27.98 1.16
N LEU A 676 31.57 28.70 2.29
CA LEU A 676 30.38 29.41 2.77
C LEU A 676 29.94 30.51 1.79
N LYS A 677 30.88 31.29 1.23
CA LYS A 677 30.58 32.30 0.20
C LYS A 677 30.04 31.67 -1.10
N PHE A 678 30.54 30.48 -1.48
CA PHE A 678 29.98 29.73 -2.61
C PHE A 678 28.54 29.31 -2.32
N LEU A 679 28.27 28.66 -1.18
CA LEU A 679 26.92 28.25 -0.77
C LEU A 679 25.94 29.44 -0.64
N ILE A 680 26.41 30.61 -0.16
CA ILE A 680 25.59 31.83 -0.10
C ILE A 680 25.29 32.38 -1.50
N ALA A 681 26.22 32.27 -2.45
CA ALA A 681 25.96 32.63 -3.84
C ALA A 681 25.00 31.65 -4.52
N GLU A 682 25.17 30.35 -4.29
CA GLU A 682 24.30 29.27 -4.76
C GLU A 682 22.86 29.47 -4.27
N VAL A 683 22.65 29.65 -2.96
CA VAL A 683 21.35 29.99 -2.37
C VAL A 683 20.76 31.26 -2.99
N ARG A 684 21.55 32.34 -3.18
CA ARG A 684 21.07 33.56 -3.85
C ARG A 684 20.64 33.32 -5.30
N THR A 685 21.32 32.46 -6.05
CA THR A 685 20.91 32.12 -7.42
C THR A 685 19.66 31.23 -7.46
N LEU A 686 19.45 30.38 -6.43
CA LEU A 686 18.23 29.61 -6.25
C LEU A 686 17.04 30.51 -5.85
N ASP A 687 17.25 31.49 -4.97
CA ASP A 687 16.26 32.53 -4.65
C ASP A 687 15.89 33.39 -5.86
N SER A 688 16.86 33.77 -6.70
CA SER A 688 16.61 34.48 -7.96
C SER A 688 15.69 33.66 -8.86
N LYS A 689 16.06 32.41 -9.17
CA LYS A 689 15.25 31.48 -9.98
C LYS A 689 13.88 31.23 -9.38
N MET A 690 13.75 31.10 -8.06
CA MET A 690 12.46 30.97 -7.39
C MET A 690 11.59 32.23 -7.56
N ASN A 691 12.18 33.43 -7.55
CA ASN A 691 11.44 34.68 -7.76
C ASN A 691 11.13 34.94 -9.24
N GLU A 692 11.98 34.49 -10.16
CA GLU A 692 11.69 34.39 -11.61
C GLU A 692 10.49 33.47 -11.84
N TYR A 693 10.48 32.25 -11.30
CA TYR A 693 9.34 31.32 -11.40
C TYR A 693 8.07 31.84 -10.72
N LYS A 694 8.14 32.58 -9.60
CA LYS A 694 6.97 33.27 -9.02
C LYS A 694 6.41 34.31 -9.98
N SER A 695 7.28 35.12 -10.58
CA SER A 695 6.92 36.17 -11.53
C SER A 695 6.29 35.58 -12.80
N GLU A 696 6.83 34.48 -13.32
CA GLU A 696 6.28 33.77 -14.48
C GLU A 696 4.94 33.08 -14.17
N ASN A 697 4.80 32.42 -13.02
CA ASN A 697 3.50 31.91 -12.57
C ASN A 697 2.45 33.04 -12.43
N GLN A 698 2.86 34.23 -11.97
CA GLN A 698 1.97 35.38 -11.87
C GLN A 698 1.62 35.96 -13.25
N ARG A 699 2.54 35.91 -14.23
CA ARG A 699 2.28 36.23 -15.65
C ARG A 699 1.26 35.25 -16.25
N LEU A 700 1.49 33.95 -16.11
CA LEU A 700 0.60 32.89 -16.58
C LEU A 700 -0.78 32.93 -15.92
N ALA A 701 -0.87 33.26 -14.63
CA ALA A 701 -2.14 33.48 -13.94
C ALA A 701 -2.92 34.68 -14.51
N ASN A 702 -2.23 35.78 -14.84
CA ASN A 702 -2.82 36.95 -15.50
C ASN A 702 -3.24 36.65 -16.95
N GLU A 703 -2.46 35.87 -17.70
CA GLU A 703 -2.81 35.37 -19.03
C GLU A 703 -4.07 34.49 -18.96
N LEU A 704 -4.14 33.54 -18.02
CA LEU A 704 -5.34 32.73 -17.76
C LEU A 704 -6.56 33.57 -17.34
N ALA A 705 -6.37 34.61 -16.52
CA ALA A 705 -7.45 35.52 -16.16
C ALA A 705 -7.96 36.32 -17.38
N ASN A 706 -7.06 36.74 -18.28
CA ASN A 706 -7.42 37.42 -19.52
C ASN A 706 -8.07 36.48 -20.55
N ILE A 707 -7.64 35.22 -20.64
CA ILE A 707 -8.31 34.19 -21.45
C ILE A 707 -9.72 33.91 -20.90
N LYS A 708 -9.88 33.76 -19.57
CA LYS A 708 -11.20 33.63 -18.94
C LYS A 708 -12.09 34.84 -19.23
N LYS A 709 -11.58 36.08 -19.11
CA LYS A 709 -12.32 37.29 -19.51
C LYS A 709 -12.76 37.24 -20.98
N LYS A 710 -11.86 36.93 -21.92
CA LYS A 710 -12.19 36.80 -23.36
C LYS A 710 -13.26 35.74 -23.62
N TYR A 711 -13.16 34.58 -22.97
CA TYR A 711 -14.14 33.49 -23.06
C TYR A 711 -15.51 33.91 -22.51
N PHE A 712 -15.58 34.57 -21.36
CA PHE A 712 -16.85 35.09 -20.82
C PHE A 712 -17.46 36.18 -21.72
N SER A 713 -16.66 37.06 -22.32
CA SER A 713 -17.15 38.04 -23.30
C SER A 713 -17.70 37.39 -24.57
N GLN A 714 -17.03 36.37 -25.12
CA GLN A 714 -17.56 35.59 -26.26
C GLN A 714 -18.85 34.85 -25.89
N LYS A 715 -18.91 34.26 -24.68
CA LYS A 715 -20.12 33.58 -24.20
C LYS A 715 -21.29 34.55 -24.01
N LYS A 716 -21.03 35.79 -23.58
CA LYS A 716 -22.02 36.87 -23.50
C LYS A 716 -22.52 37.28 -24.89
N LEU A 717 -21.61 37.53 -25.84
CA LEU A 717 -21.96 37.84 -27.24
C LEU A 717 -22.82 36.73 -27.88
N HIS A 718 -22.48 35.45 -27.67
CA HIS A 718 -23.30 34.33 -28.16
C HIS A 718 -24.68 34.25 -27.48
N SER A 719 -24.81 34.66 -26.22
CA SER A 719 -26.13 34.76 -25.56
C SER A 719 -26.97 35.90 -26.15
N GLU A 720 -26.35 37.06 -26.41
CA GLU A 720 -27.03 38.23 -27.01
C GLU A 720 -27.44 37.96 -28.46
N GLN A 721 -26.63 37.23 -29.24
CA GLN A 721 -26.99 36.75 -30.58
C GLN A 721 -28.18 35.76 -30.56
N LYS A 722 -28.24 34.86 -29.57
CA LYS A 722 -29.37 33.91 -29.41
C LYS A 722 -30.67 34.57 -28.96
N VAL A 723 -30.61 35.74 -28.31
CA VAL A 723 -31.80 36.57 -28.03
C VAL A 723 -32.25 37.29 -29.30
N LYS A 724 -31.32 37.83 -30.10
CA LYS A 724 -31.62 38.56 -31.34
C LYS A 724 -32.15 37.71 -32.50
N THR A 725 -31.98 36.39 -32.47
CA THR A 725 -32.49 35.47 -33.53
C THR A 725 -33.87 34.88 -33.25
N LYS A 726 -34.64 35.46 -32.31
CA LYS A 726 -35.95 34.91 -31.91
C LYS A 726 -37.09 35.90 -31.72
N VAL A 727 -36.91 37.17 -32.11
CA VAL A 727 -37.95 38.23 -32.02
C VAL A 727 -37.88 39.12 -33.27
N GLU A 728 -38.36 38.60 -34.41
CA GLU A 728 -38.54 39.40 -35.63
C GLU A 728 -39.73 38.87 -36.45
N GLN A 729 -40.91 38.81 -35.80
CA GLN A 729 -42.19 38.61 -36.48
C GLN A 729 -43.34 39.29 -35.71
N LEU A 730 -43.94 40.28 -36.37
CA LEU A 730 -45.27 40.87 -36.17
C LEU A 730 -45.51 41.83 -34.97
N GLU A 731 -46.24 42.89 -35.31
CA GLU A 731 -46.73 44.00 -34.49
C GLU A 731 -48.23 43.77 -34.10
N PRO A 732 -49.03 44.76 -33.65
CA PRO A 732 -49.00 45.26 -32.27
C PRO A 732 -50.40 45.42 -31.60
N LEU A 733 -50.40 45.81 -30.31
CA LEU A 733 -51.52 46.45 -29.54
C LEU A 733 -52.77 45.59 -29.23
N PRO A 734 -53.65 45.98 -28.27
CA PRO A 734 -53.48 46.95 -27.16
C PRO A 734 -53.85 46.42 -25.75
N GLN A 735 -53.32 47.12 -24.73
CA GLN A 735 -53.90 47.45 -23.41
C GLN A 735 -54.85 46.48 -22.66
N LEU A 736 -54.52 46.17 -21.40
CA LEU A 736 -55.27 46.68 -20.23
C LEU A 736 -54.52 46.49 -18.89
N SER A 737 -55.10 47.00 -17.80
CA SER A 737 -54.54 47.03 -16.44
C SER A 737 -54.71 45.67 -15.70
N SER A 738 -54.07 45.35 -14.56
CA SER A 738 -53.96 46.17 -13.35
C SER A 738 -52.95 45.65 -12.28
N LYS A 739 -53.07 46.22 -11.07
CA LYS A 739 -52.20 46.25 -9.87
C LYS A 739 -51.60 44.91 -9.40
N PRO A 740 -50.45 44.94 -8.67
CA PRO A 740 -49.84 43.75 -8.07
C PRO A 740 -50.50 43.32 -6.74
N HIS A 741 -50.34 42.05 -6.37
CA HIS A 741 -50.59 41.57 -5.00
C HIS A 741 -49.61 40.47 -4.54
N PHE A 742 -48.76 40.87 -3.58
CA PHE A 742 -48.41 40.15 -2.35
C PHE A 742 -47.61 38.83 -2.36
N THR A 743 -46.72 38.72 -1.36
CA THR A 743 -45.97 37.52 -0.87
C THR A 743 -45.01 36.78 -1.81
N GLY A 744 -43.92 36.18 -1.31
CA GLY A 744 -43.39 36.22 0.06
C GLY A 744 -42.34 35.13 0.35
N GLY A 745 -41.30 35.46 1.14
CA GLY A 745 -40.19 34.55 1.47
C GLY A 745 -39.08 34.50 0.40
N GLY A 746 -37.78 34.63 0.70
CA GLY A 746 -37.13 35.00 1.95
C GLY A 746 -36.42 33.86 2.68
N PHE A 747 -35.11 33.73 2.48
CA PHE A 747 -34.14 33.21 3.45
C PHE A 747 -32.75 33.85 3.21
N ARG A 748 -31.89 33.84 4.23
CA ARG A 748 -30.49 34.35 4.24
C ARG A 748 -29.51 33.18 4.49
N ILE A 749 -28.27 33.52 4.88
CA ILE A 749 -27.22 32.68 5.50
C ILE A 749 -26.27 32.01 4.48
N ASP A 750 -24.94 32.12 4.59
CA ASP A 750 -24.12 33.17 5.23
C ASP A 750 -22.68 33.16 4.67
N ASN A 751 -21.92 34.21 4.98
CA ASN A 751 -20.46 34.24 4.84
C ASN A 751 -19.80 33.84 6.18
N PRO A 752 -18.68 33.10 6.17
CA PRO A 752 -17.62 33.36 7.16
C PRO A 752 -16.35 33.90 6.49
N VAL A 753 -15.79 34.94 7.10
CA VAL A 753 -14.54 35.59 6.68
C VAL A 753 -13.36 35.01 7.48
N LYS A 754 -12.17 34.94 6.86
CA LYS A 754 -10.92 34.59 7.56
C LYS A 754 -10.56 35.64 8.62
N ARG A 755 -10.21 35.18 9.81
CA ARG A 755 -8.98 35.57 10.50
C ARG A 755 -8.22 34.32 10.89
#